data_AF-A0A7Y7M581-F1
#
_entry.id   AF-A0A7Y7M581-F1
#
_cell.length_a   1.000
_cell.length_b   1.000
_cell.length_c   1.000
_cell.angle_alpha   90.00
_cell.angle_beta   90.00
_cell.angle_gamma   90.00
#
_symmetry.space_group_name_H-M   'P 1'
#
loop_
_entity.id
_entity.type
_entity.pdbx_description
1 polymer ?
#
loop_
_entity_poly.entity_id
_entity_poly.type
_entity_poly.pdbx_seq_one_letter_code
_entity_poly.pdbx_strand_id
1 'polypeptide(L)'
;MLNLAEYRHQPAGLADFLPWAALVEEGVVLNKDGSFQRTARFRGPDLDSATPAELVGVTARLNNALRRLGSGWAIFVEAQRITAQTYPHSTFPDPASALVDLERQDAFEEAGAHFESRYFLTFVWLPPAEDASRIEGFLYEGRSQSGVDPWELLRGFVDRTNRVLQLVEGFMPEVAWLDDGDTLTYLHSTISTRQQRVRVPETPMHLDALLADEPLAGGLEPRLGSHHLRTLTVVGFPTATHPGILDELNRLAFPYRWSTRAILLDKTEAVKLLTKIRRQWFAKRKSIAAIVKEVMTNEASTLVDSDAANKAADADLALQELGSDDVGQAYVTATVTVWDEDPGLAAEKLRLIEKVIQGRDFTCMPEGVNALEAWLGSIPGHAYANVRQPPVSTLNLAHMIPLSAVWAGPARDEHFQAPPLLFGKTEGSTPFRLSLHVGDVGHTLIVGPTGAGKSVLLALMAMQFRRYRNNQIFAFDFGGSIRTAALAMGGDWHDLGGSLSAGAEHSVSLQPLARIDDQAERAWAAEWVTAILAKEGVTIDPTAKEHVWSALTSLASSPVGERTITGLAVLLQSTALKQALQPYCVGGPSGRLLDAESEQLGTATVQAFETEGLIGAGAAPAVLTYLFHRIEGRLDGRPTLLIIDEGWLILDDPAFAQQLREWLKTLRKKNASVVFATQSLSDIDGSNIAPAIVESCPTRIFLPNERAIEPQITAIYRRFGLNDRQIEILARATPKRDYYCQSRRGNRLFELGLGPIALAFCAASSKADHAAIERVTAEYGRDTFTPTWLADRELLWAADLIPDLTNLEISS
;
A
#
# COMPACT_ATOMS: atom_id res chain seq x y z
N MET A 1 -5.36 -24.03 36.57
CA MET A 1 -4.60 -23.02 37.36
C MET A 1 -3.84 -23.77 38.43
N LEU A 2 -2.51 -23.87 38.33
CA LEU A 2 -1.65 -24.45 39.38
C LEU A 2 -1.96 -23.77 40.71
N ASN A 3 -2.25 -24.56 41.75
CA ASN A 3 -2.47 -24.05 43.09
C ASN A 3 -1.12 -23.63 43.70
N LEU A 4 -0.67 -22.43 43.34
CA LEU A 4 0.54 -21.82 43.92
C LEU A 4 0.36 -21.50 45.41
N ALA A 5 -0.83 -21.65 46.00
CA ALA A 5 -1.09 -21.28 47.38
C ALA A 5 -0.23 -22.03 48.41
N GLU A 6 0.30 -23.22 48.08
CA GLU A 6 1.25 -23.92 48.97
C GLU A 6 2.65 -23.30 49.00
N TYR A 7 3.04 -22.53 47.97
CA TYR A 7 4.38 -21.95 47.83
C TYR A 7 4.38 -20.41 47.88
N ARG A 8 3.28 -19.78 47.47
CA ARG A 8 3.10 -18.33 47.40
C ARG A 8 1.61 -17.93 47.31
N HIS A 9 1.12 -17.15 48.28
CA HIS A 9 -0.29 -16.75 48.34
C HIS A 9 -0.65 -15.51 47.48
N GLN A 10 0.34 -14.81 46.89
CA GLN A 10 0.10 -13.62 46.07
C GLN A 10 0.97 -13.63 44.79
N PRO A 11 0.41 -13.23 43.63
CA PRO A 11 1.19 -13.00 42.41
C PRO A 11 2.35 -12.04 42.67
N ALA A 12 3.51 -12.37 42.12
CA ALA A 12 4.80 -11.70 42.30
C ALA A 12 5.08 -10.66 41.22
N GLY A 13 4.65 -10.96 40.00
CA GLY A 13 5.03 -10.26 38.79
C GLY A 13 4.12 -10.62 37.63
N LEU A 14 4.33 -9.94 36.51
CA LEU A 14 3.48 -10.05 35.32
C LEU A 14 3.33 -11.50 34.82
N ALA A 15 4.43 -12.27 34.82
CA ALA A 15 4.46 -13.67 34.37
C ALA A 15 3.40 -14.57 35.06
N ASP A 16 3.05 -14.30 36.32
CA ASP A 16 2.05 -15.08 37.06
C ASP A 16 0.63 -14.93 36.48
N PHE A 17 0.36 -13.80 35.82
CA PHE A 17 -0.93 -13.52 35.18
C PHE A 17 -0.98 -13.99 33.71
N LEU A 18 0.17 -14.24 33.09
CA LEU A 18 0.22 -14.58 31.67
C LEU A 18 -0.16 -16.05 31.45
N PRO A 19 -1.02 -16.33 30.45
CA PRO A 19 -1.50 -17.69 30.21
C PRO A 19 -0.49 -18.55 29.43
N TRP A 20 0.55 -17.99 28.82
CA TRP A 20 1.40 -18.70 27.85
C TRP A 20 2.40 -19.63 28.52
N ALA A 21 2.38 -20.92 28.18
CA ALA A 21 3.32 -21.91 28.72
C ALA A 21 4.44 -22.24 27.73
N ALA A 22 4.12 -22.66 26.51
CA ALA A 22 5.10 -23.17 25.54
C ALA A 22 4.65 -22.99 24.08
N LEU A 23 5.60 -22.95 23.13
CA LEU A 23 5.30 -23.23 21.72
C LEU A 23 5.35 -24.75 21.51
N VAL A 24 4.29 -25.31 20.95
CA VAL A 24 4.12 -26.76 20.80
C VAL A 24 4.04 -27.22 19.34
N GLU A 25 3.86 -26.28 18.41
CA GLU A 25 3.88 -26.43 16.96
C GLU A 25 4.10 -25.04 16.35
N GLU A 26 4.43 -24.93 15.05
CA GLU A 26 4.68 -23.66 14.38
C GLU A 26 3.55 -22.63 14.61
N GLY A 27 3.88 -21.56 15.35
CA GLY A 27 2.98 -20.46 15.73
C GLY A 27 1.87 -20.85 16.72
N VAL A 28 1.87 -22.06 17.28
CA VAL A 28 0.87 -22.56 18.23
C VAL A 28 1.41 -22.50 19.65
N VAL A 29 0.72 -21.74 20.50
CA VAL A 29 1.03 -21.64 21.93
C VAL A 29 0.08 -22.50 22.74
N LEU A 30 0.65 -23.32 23.62
CA LEU A 30 -0.06 -24.01 24.68
C LEU A 30 -0.13 -23.09 25.90
N ASN A 31 -1.33 -22.84 26.39
CA ASN A 31 -1.57 -22.07 27.60
C ASN A 31 -1.54 -22.96 28.85
N LYS A 32 -1.32 -22.35 30.01
CA LYS A 32 -1.22 -22.98 31.34
C LYS A 32 -2.51 -23.65 31.81
N ASP A 33 -3.65 -23.34 31.18
CA ASP A 33 -4.96 -23.96 31.44
C ASP A 33 -5.26 -25.14 30.49
N GLY A 34 -4.29 -25.53 29.65
CA GLY A 34 -4.44 -26.57 28.65
C GLY A 34 -5.13 -26.11 27.35
N SER A 35 -5.48 -24.83 27.21
CA SER A 35 -5.99 -24.30 25.94
C SER A 35 -4.89 -24.12 24.90
N PHE A 36 -5.23 -24.30 23.63
CA PHE A 36 -4.35 -23.95 22.52
C PHE A 36 -4.73 -22.58 21.99
N GLN A 37 -3.73 -21.80 21.58
CA GLN A 37 -3.95 -20.56 20.85
C GLN A 37 -3.05 -20.45 19.61
N ARG A 38 -3.54 -19.73 18.60
CA ARG A 38 -2.81 -19.45 17.36
C ARG A 38 -3.23 -18.10 16.81
N THR A 39 -2.28 -17.32 16.31
CA THR A 39 -2.53 -15.95 15.84
C THR A 39 -2.20 -15.79 14.36
N ALA A 40 -3.12 -15.15 13.63
CA ALA A 40 -2.87 -14.66 12.28
C ALA A 40 -2.73 -13.14 12.30
N ARG A 41 -1.82 -12.60 11.48
CA ARG A 41 -1.85 -11.19 11.09
C ARG A 41 -2.75 -11.04 9.89
N PHE A 42 -3.52 -9.97 9.85
CA PHE A 42 -4.35 -9.66 8.68
C PHE A 42 -4.38 -8.16 8.40
N ARG A 43 -4.97 -7.80 7.26
CA ARG A 43 -5.35 -6.43 6.93
C ARG A 43 -6.68 -6.49 6.20
N GLY A 44 -7.66 -5.73 6.66
CA GLY A 44 -8.93 -5.63 5.95
C GLY A 44 -8.87 -4.76 4.70
N PRO A 45 -9.98 -4.68 3.96
CA PRO A 45 -10.10 -3.77 2.84
C PRO A 45 -9.88 -2.32 3.29
N ASP A 46 -9.31 -1.50 2.40
CA ASP A 46 -9.23 -0.06 2.64
C ASP A 46 -10.63 0.55 2.56
N LEU A 47 -11.16 0.93 3.72
CA LEU A 47 -12.53 1.40 3.83
C LEU A 47 -12.77 2.74 3.16
N ASP A 48 -11.75 3.61 3.11
CA ASP A 48 -11.89 4.90 2.43
C ASP A 48 -12.23 4.70 0.95
N SER A 49 -11.74 3.59 0.38
CA SER A 49 -11.83 3.22 -1.04
C SER A 49 -12.86 2.12 -1.34
N ALA A 50 -13.50 1.54 -0.34
CA ALA A 50 -14.46 0.45 -0.48
C ALA A 50 -15.90 0.97 -0.58
N THR A 51 -16.73 0.31 -1.38
CA THR A 51 -18.16 0.61 -1.46
C THR A 51 -18.92 0.02 -0.27
N PRO A 52 -20.06 0.61 0.14
CA PRO A 52 -20.89 0.05 1.21
C PRO A 52 -21.28 -1.43 0.97
N ALA A 53 -21.54 -1.81 -0.28
CA ALA A 53 -21.89 -3.18 -0.65
C ALA A 53 -20.70 -4.16 -0.46
N GLU A 54 -19.48 -3.75 -0.80
CA GLU A 54 -18.28 -4.54 -0.56
C GLU A 54 -18.07 -4.76 0.94
N LEU A 55 -18.27 -3.73 1.76
CA LEU A 55 -18.13 -3.82 3.22
C LEU A 55 -19.17 -4.74 3.86
N VAL A 56 -20.43 -4.65 3.42
CA VAL A 56 -21.48 -5.59 3.83
C VAL A 56 -21.11 -7.01 3.43
N GLY A 57 -20.59 -7.23 2.22
CA GLY A 57 -20.14 -8.53 1.75
C GLY A 57 -18.98 -9.12 2.56
N VAL A 58 -17.96 -8.32 2.88
CA VAL A 58 -16.83 -8.70 3.75
C VAL A 58 -17.33 -9.07 5.15
N THR A 59 -18.19 -8.24 5.74
CA THR A 59 -18.77 -8.48 7.06
C THR A 59 -19.61 -9.75 7.07
N ALA A 60 -20.45 -9.98 6.06
CA ALA A 60 -21.27 -11.18 5.98
C ALA A 60 -20.42 -12.46 5.88
N ARG A 61 -19.32 -12.43 5.11
CA ARG A 61 -18.37 -13.55 5.03
C ARG A 61 -17.63 -13.78 6.34
N LEU A 62 -17.26 -12.73 7.04
CA LEU A 62 -16.69 -12.84 8.38
C LEU A 62 -17.69 -13.42 9.39
N ASN A 63 -18.93 -12.92 9.43
CA ASN A 63 -20.00 -13.47 10.27
C ASN A 63 -20.15 -14.99 10.03
N ASN A 64 -20.11 -15.40 8.76
CA ASN A 64 -20.15 -16.81 8.36
C ASN A 64 -18.95 -17.64 8.85
N ALA A 65 -17.77 -17.04 8.98
CA ALA A 65 -16.60 -17.69 9.56
C ALA A 65 -16.71 -17.79 11.09
N LEU A 66 -17.13 -16.70 11.75
CA LEU A 66 -17.25 -16.62 13.21
C LEU A 66 -18.34 -17.52 13.77
N ARG A 67 -19.52 -17.60 13.13
CA ARG A 67 -20.64 -18.44 13.61
C ARG A 67 -20.34 -19.95 13.60
N ARG A 68 -19.28 -20.39 12.93
CA ARG A 68 -18.83 -21.80 12.93
C ARG A 68 -18.12 -22.18 14.22
N LEU A 69 -17.66 -21.20 14.99
CA LEU A 69 -17.06 -21.39 16.29
C LEU A 69 -18.18 -21.41 17.34
N GLY A 70 -18.17 -22.43 18.20
CA GLY A 70 -19.13 -22.59 19.29
C GLY A 70 -18.46 -22.56 20.66
N SER A 71 -19.15 -23.07 21.67
CA SER A 71 -18.65 -23.16 23.05
C SER A 71 -17.28 -23.82 23.13
N GLY A 72 -16.42 -23.29 23.99
CA GLY A 72 -15.00 -23.68 24.11
C GLY A 72 -14.04 -22.86 23.23
N TRP A 73 -14.55 -22.08 22.28
CA TRP A 73 -13.74 -21.13 21.51
C TRP A 73 -13.83 -19.71 22.07
N ALA A 74 -12.70 -19.02 22.04
CA ALA A 74 -12.64 -17.58 22.14
C ALA A 74 -11.81 -17.02 20.98
N ILE A 75 -12.12 -15.79 20.57
CA ILE A 75 -11.30 -15.04 19.63
C ILE A 75 -10.90 -13.69 20.24
N PHE A 76 -9.74 -13.21 19.84
CA PHE A 76 -9.25 -11.87 20.13
C PHE A 76 -8.94 -11.20 18.81
N VAL A 77 -9.62 -10.11 18.52
CA VAL A 77 -9.31 -9.27 17.36
C VAL A 77 -8.71 -7.97 17.87
N GLU A 78 -7.49 -7.69 17.45
CA GLU A 78 -6.71 -6.57 17.99
C GLU A 78 -6.20 -5.66 16.88
N ALA A 79 -6.31 -4.34 17.09
CA ALA A 79 -5.54 -3.32 16.39
C ALA A 79 -4.51 -2.70 17.34
N GLN A 80 -3.23 -2.79 16.96
CA GLN A 80 -2.13 -2.11 17.62
C GLN A 80 -1.74 -0.89 16.80
N ARG A 81 -2.08 0.30 17.28
CA ARG A 81 -1.58 1.55 16.69
C ARG A 81 -0.21 1.85 17.30
N ILE A 82 0.80 1.89 16.46
CA ILE A 82 2.20 2.04 16.85
C ILE A 82 2.83 3.23 16.13
N THR A 83 3.89 3.77 16.71
CA THR A 83 4.68 4.84 16.10
C THR A 83 5.41 4.34 14.85
N ALA A 84 5.38 5.12 13.78
CA ALA A 84 5.96 4.84 12.47
C ALA A 84 7.00 5.91 12.09
N GLN A 85 8.01 6.10 12.92
CA GLN A 85 9.00 7.20 12.78
C GLN A 85 10.20 6.91 11.87
N THR A 86 10.31 5.73 11.28
CA THR A 86 11.52 5.38 10.51
C THR A 86 11.42 5.84 9.06
N TYR A 87 12.18 6.88 8.71
CA TYR A 87 12.54 7.20 7.33
C TYR A 87 13.81 6.43 6.94
N PRO A 88 13.89 5.80 5.75
CA PRO A 88 15.04 4.99 5.36
C PRO A 88 16.22 5.87 4.95
N HIS A 89 17.40 5.58 5.51
CA HIS A 89 18.65 6.17 5.02
C HIS A 89 18.98 5.60 3.64
N SER A 90 19.05 6.49 2.65
CA SER A 90 19.40 6.18 1.26
C SER A 90 20.61 6.99 0.83
N THR A 91 21.31 6.55 -0.20
CA THR A 91 22.42 7.28 -0.82
C THR A 91 22.10 7.60 -2.27
N PHE A 92 22.59 8.72 -2.77
CA PHE A 92 22.27 9.24 -4.09
C PHE A 92 23.53 9.58 -4.90
N PRO A 93 23.50 9.37 -6.22
CA PRO A 93 24.62 9.68 -7.11
C PRO A 93 24.81 11.18 -7.38
N ASP A 94 23.84 12.03 -7.03
CA ASP A 94 23.88 13.47 -7.31
C ASP A 94 23.32 14.32 -6.14
N PRO A 95 23.81 15.56 -5.96
CA PRO A 95 23.36 16.45 -4.88
C PRO A 95 21.89 16.84 -4.96
N ALA A 96 21.29 16.94 -6.15
CA ALA A 96 19.92 17.41 -6.29
C ALA A 96 18.93 16.39 -5.72
N SER A 97 19.05 15.12 -6.13
CA SER A 97 18.26 14.02 -5.58
C SER A 97 18.53 13.80 -4.09
N ALA A 98 19.78 13.94 -3.64
CA ALA A 98 20.16 13.86 -2.24
C ALA A 98 19.47 14.92 -1.37
N LEU A 99 19.47 16.18 -1.81
CA LEU A 99 18.80 17.28 -1.12
C LEU A 99 17.28 17.11 -1.08
N VAL A 100 16.68 16.65 -2.18
CA VAL A 100 15.24 16.35 -2.22
C VAL A 100 14.88 15.23 -1.23
N ASP A 101 15.71 14.21 -1.07
CA ASP A 101 15.47 13.17 -0.07
C ASP A 101 15.63 13.68 1.37
N LEU A 102 16.63 14.52 1.64
CA LEU A 102 16.82 15.14 2.97
C LEU A 102 15.66 16.06 3.35
N GLU A 103 15.20 16.93 2.44
CA GLU A 103 14.03 17.78 2.68
C GLU A 103 12.79 16.94 3.05
N ARG A 104 12.65 15.77 2.43
CA ARG A 104 11.54 14.85 2.67
C ARG A 104 11.70 14.09 3.98
N GLN A 105 12.92 13.71 4.33
CA GLN A 105 13.24 13.15 5.63
C GLN A 105 12.91 14.16 6.74
N ASP A 106 13.38 15.41 6.62
CA ASP A 106 13.11 16.49 7.59
C ASP A 106 11.61 16.74 7.73
N ALA A 107 10.87 16.87 6.63
CA ALA A 107 9.42 17.06 6.65
C ALA A 107 8.66 15.86 7.25
N PHE A 108 9.22 14.65 7.12
CA PHE A 108 8.68 13.45 7.75
C PHE A 108 8.93 13.46 9.25
N GLU A 109 10.12 13.85 9.70
CA GLU A 109 10.50 13.90 11.11
C GLU A 109 9.84 15.09 11.86
N GLU A 110 9.66 16.24 11.21
CA GLU A 110 9.07 17.46 11.80
C GLU A 110 7.55 17.36 11.98
N ALA A 111 6.83 16.64 11.10
CA ALA A 111 5.37 16.50 11.13
C ALA A 111 4.81 15.82 12.41
N GLY A 112 5.68 15.44 13.35
CA GLY A 112 5.36 14.75 14.58
C GLY A 112 5.44 13.24 14.43
N ALA A 113 4.98 12.50 15.44
CA ALA A 113 4.93 11.05 15.38
C ALA A 113 3.89 10.60 14.33
N HIS A 114 4.37 9.94 13.29
CA HIS A 114 3.52 9.14 12.41
C HIS A 114 3.09 7.85 13.12
N PHE A 115 1.97 7.27 12.72
CA PHE A 115 1.44 6.04 13.31
C PHE A 115 0.89 5.09 12.26
N GLU A 116 1.07 3.80 12.50
CA GLU A 116 0.54 2.73 11.66
C GLU A 116 -0.18 1.71 12.54
N SER A 117 -1.25 1.10 12.01
CA SER A 117 -2.02 0.09 12.73
C SER A 117 -1.66 -1.31 12.22
N ARG A 118 -1.39 -2.25 13.13
CA ARG A 118 -1.23 -3.69 12.85
C ARG A 118 -2.42 -4.46 13.41
N TYR A 119 -2.90 -5.47 12.67
CA TYR A 119 -4.11 -6.20 13.02
C TYR A 119 -3.85 -7.69 13.22
N PHE A 120 -4.41 -8.24 14.28
CA PHE A 120 -4.20 -9.61 14.71
C PHE A 120 -5.52 -10.30 15.05
N LEU A 121 -5.63 -11.56 14.65
CA LEU A 121 -6.74 -12.45 14.99
C LEU A 121 -6.17 -13.67 15.71
N THR A 122 -6.37 -13.75 17.02
CA THR A 122 -6.00 -14.91 17.82
C THR A 122 -7.20 -15.80 18.05
N PHE A 123 -7.08 -17.08 17.71
CA PHE A 123 -8.01 -18.13 18.10
C PHE A 123 -7.51 -18.79 19.37
N VAL A 124 -8.40 -19.01 20.32
CA VAL A 124 -8.15 -19.76 21.56
C VAL A 124 -9.19 -20.85 21.66
N TRP A 125 -8.76 -22.08 21.90
CA TRP A 125 -9.64 -23.22 22.09
C TRP A 125 -9.27 -23.98 23.34
N LEU A 126 -10.22 -24.06 24.28
CA LEU A 126 -10.12 -24.89 25.48
C LEU A 126 -10.80 -26.24 25.19
N PRO A 127 -10.05 -27.36 25.23
CA PRO A 127 -10.65 -28.69 25.18
C PRO A 127 -11.63 -28.92 26.33
N PRO A 128 -12.60 -29.84 26.20
CA PRO A 128 -13.47 -30.23 27.30
C PRO A 128 -12.68 -30.58 28.58
N ALA A 129 -13.25 -30.33 29.76
CA ALA A 129 -12.54 -30.41 31.04
C ALA A 129 -11.88 -31.79 31.34
N GLU A 130 -12.46 -32.88 30.82
CA GLU A 130 -11.89 -34.24 30.93
C GLU A 130 -10.58 -34.40 30.15
N ASP A 131 -10.39 -33.62 29.08
CA ASP A 131 -9.21 -33.65 28.21
C ASP A 131 -8.16 -32.61 28.67
N ALA A 132 -8.60 -31.43 29.14
CA ALA A 132 -7.70 -30.35 29.59
C ALA A 132 -6.83 -30.75 30.79
N SER A 133 -7.43 -31.38 31.82
CA SER A 133 -6.69 -31.86 33.01
C SER A 133 -5.63 -32.94 32.67
N ARG A 134 -5.81 -33.67 31.57
CA ARG A 134 -4.89 -34.71 31.11
C ARG A 134 -3.74 -34.15 30.27
N ILE A 135 -3.98 -33.07 29.51
CA ILE A 135 -2.93 -32.31 28.82
C ILE A 135 -2.00 -31.65 29.84
N GLU A 136 -2.56 -31.05 30.89
CA GLU A 136 -1.76 -30.53 32.01
C GLU A 136 -0.87 -31.65 32.60
N GLY A 137 -1.41 -32.84 32.87
CA GLY A 137 -0.63 -33.98 33.39
C GLY A 137 0.49 -34.48 32.47
N PHE A 138 0.31 -34.42 31.15
CA PHE A 138 1.34 -34.82 30.17
C PHE A 138 2.59 -33.93 30.25
N LEU A 139 2.42 -32.62 30.38
CA LEU A 139 3.51 -31.64 30.51
C LEU A 139 4.38 -31.88 31.77
N TYR A 140 3.79 -32.36 32.87
CA TYR A 140 4.49 -32.52 34.14
C TYR A 140 5.05 -33.93 34.37
N GLU A 141 4.40 -35.00 33.88
CA GLU A 141 4.73 -36.37 34.32
C GLU A 141 5.22 -37.31 33.22
N GLY A 142 5.20 -36.94 31.94
CA GLY A 142 5.81 -37.71 30.83
C GLY A 142 5.28 -39.14 30.65
N ARG A 143 4.17 -39.53 31.29
CA ARG A 143 3.57 -40.86 31.22
C ARG A 143 2.34 -40.85 30.30
N SER A 144 2.43 -41.55 29.17
CA SER A 144 1.25 -41.90 28.39
C SER A 144 0.56 -43.11 29.01
N GLN A 145 -0.69 -42.94 29.46
CA GLN A 145 -1.62 -44.06 29.66
C GLN A 145 -2.89 -43.82 28.83
N SER A 146 -3.49 -44.93 28.39
CA SER A 146 -4.62 -45.06 27.46
C SER A 146 -5.68 -43.94 27.57
N GLY A 147 -5.78 -43.12 26.52
CA GLY A 147 -6.70 -41.98 26.41
C GLY A 147 -6.51 -41.22 25.08
N VAL A 148 -7.29 -40.15 24.87
CA VAL A 148 -7.23 -39.25 23.70
C VAL A 148 -5.81 -38.70 23.51
N ASP A 149 -5.28 -38.79 22.29
CA ASP A 149 -3.93 -38.35 21.94
C ASP A 149 -3.86 -36.79 21.96
N PRO A 150 -3.04 -36.16 22.83
CA PRO A 150 -2.89 -34.70 22.85
C PRO A 150 -2.45 -34.13 21.50
N TRP A 151 -1.68 -34.90 20.72
CA TRP A 151 -1.27 -34.52 19.38
C TRP A 151 -2.41 -34.60 18.37
N GLU A 152 -3.43 -35.43 18.60
CA GLU A 152 -4.66 -35.44 17.81
C GLU A 152 -5.50 -34.19 18.10
N LEU A 153 -5.60 -33.76 19.35
CA LEU A 153 -6.26 -32.50 19.73
C LEU A 153 -5.57 -31.28 19.11
N LEU A 154 -4.23 -31.25 19.16
CA LEU A 154 -3.42 -30.20 18.53
C LEU A 154 -3.63 -30.18 17.02
N ARG A 155 -3.52 -31.32 16.34
CA ARG A 155 -3.80 -31.44 14.90
C ARG A 155 -5.21 -30.98 14.55
N GLY A 156 -6.21 -31.38 15.34
CA GLY A 156 -7.59 -30.95 15.15
C GLY A 156 -7.82 -29.46 15.41
N PHE A 157 -7.05 -28.82 16.28
CA PHE A 157 -7.05 -27.37 16.47
C PHE A 157 -6.43 -26.65 15.27
N VAL A 158 -5.26 -27.10 14.79
CA VAL A 158 -4.59 -26.57 13.61
C VAL A 158 -5.49 -26.69 12.36
N ASP A 159 -6.09 -27.85 12.13
CA ASP A 159 -6.99 -28.08 11.00
C ASP A 159 -8.23 -27.18 11.03
N ARG A 160 -8.85 -27.02 12.21
CA ARG A 160 -10.04 -26.16 12.36
C ARG A 160 -9.69 -24.70 12.16
N THR A 161 -8.60 -24.22 12.74
CA THR A 161 -8.15 -22.84 12.57
C THR A 161 -7.73 -22.55 11.13
N ASN A 162 -7.03 -23.46 10.45
CA ASN A 162 -6.71 -23.34 9.03
C ASN A 162 -7.97 -23.19 8.16
N ARG A 163 -9.00 -24.01 8.39
CA ARG A 163 -10.27 -23.91 7.66
C ARG A 163 -10.97 -22.57 7.89
N VAL A 164 -10.89 -22.01 9.10
CA VAL A 164 -11.47 -20.69 9.39
C VAL A 164 -10.67 -19.58 8.72
N LEU A 165 -9.33 -19.64 8.77
CA LEU A 165 -8.49 -18.62 8.13
C LEU A 165 -8.61 -18.64 6.60
N GLN A 166 -8.75 -19.83 5.98
CA GLN A 166 -9.03 -19.96 4.54
C GLN A 166 -10.33 -19.25 4.11
N LEU A 167 -11.35 -19.19 4.98
CA LEU A 167 -12.55 -18.41 4.68
C LEU A 167 -12.25 -16.91 4.68
N VAL A 168 -11.37 -16.46 5.59
CA VAL A 168 -10.93 -15.06 5.71
C VAL A 168 -10.03 -14.66 4.53
N GLU A 169 -9.11 -15.54 4.10
CA GLU A 169 -8.26 -15.39 2.91
C GLU A 169 -9.05 -15.06 1.65
N GLY A 170 -10.25 -15.62 1.50
CA GLY A 170 -11.08 -15.39 0.33
C GLY A 170 -11.57 -13.95 0.16
N PHE A 171 -11.41 -13.08 1.16
CA PHE A 171 -11.90 -11.70 1.11
C PHE A 171 -11.01 -10.64 1.76
N MET A 172 -9.92 -11.02 2.44
CA MET A 172 -8.96 -10.07 3.01
C MET A 172 -7.78 -9.85 2.06
N PRO A 173 -7.36 -8.60 1.81
CA PRO A 173 -6.18 -8.31 0.98
C PRO A 173 -4.90 -8.98 1.46
N GLU A 174 -4.71 -9.06 2.78
CA GLU A 174 -3.58 -9.73 3.41
C GLU A 174 -4.05 -10.51 4.62
N VAL A 175 -3.60 -11.76 4.72
CA VAL A 175 -3.76 -12.59 5.91
C VAL A 175 -2.71 -13.70 5.87
N ALA A 176 -2.07 -13.94 7.01
CA ALA A 176 -1.08 -15.00 7.16
C ALA A 176 -0.99 -15.43 8.62
N TRP A 177 -0.73 -16.72 8.85
CA TRP A 177 -0.30 -17.20 10.17
C TRP A 177 1.03 -16.54 10.54
N LEU A 178 1.18 -16.22 11.82
CA LEU A 178 2.49 -15.85 12.36
C LEU A 178 3.35 -17.11 12.50
N ASP A 179 4.63 -17.00 12.14
CA ASP A 179 5.63 -18.00 12.51
C ASP A 179 5.96 -17.92 14.01
N ASP A 180 6.86 -18.77 14.51
CA ASP A 180 7.24 -18.78 15.92
C ASP A 180 7.82 -17.44 16.41
N GLY A 181 8.70 -16.81 15.63
CA GLY A 181 9.35 -15.55 16.00
C GLY A 181 8.38 -14.38 15.99
N ASP A 182 7.53 -14.32 14.97
CA ASP A 182 6.47 -13.33 14.85
C ASP A 182 5.40 -13.52 15.94
N THR A 183 5.08 -14.77 16.32
CA THR A 183 4.16 -15.07 17.42
C THR A 183 4.70 -14.55 18.74
N LEU A 184 5.95 -14.85 19.08
CA LEU A 184 6.57 -14.35 20.32
C LEU A 184 6.72 -12.82 20.31
N THR A 185 7.03 -12.23 19.16
CA THR A 185 7.09 -10.77 18.98
C THR A 185 5.74 -10.11 19.23
N TYR A 186 4.66 -10.69 18.70
CA TYR A 186 3.30 -10.22 18.94
C TYR A 186 2.89 -10.37 20.41
N LEU A 187 3.13 -11.52 21.04
CA LEU A 187 2.77 -11.72 22.44
C LEU A 187 3.53 -10.73 23.34
N HIS A 188 4.83 -10.53 23.12
CA HIS A 188 5.62 -9.49 23.80
C HIS A 188 5.02 -8.10 23.64
N SER A 189 4.60 -7.71 22.43
CA SER A 189 4.00 -6.39 22.19
C SER A 189 2.67 -6.16 22.92
N THR A 190 2.00 -7.23 23.40
CA THR A 190 0.77 -7.11 24.20
C THR A 190 1.04 -6.80 25.68
N ILE A 191 2.27 -7.02 26.15
CA ILE A 191 2.64 -6.95 27.57
C ILE A 191 3.87 -6.07 27.86
N SER A 192 4.38 -5.38 26.84
CA SER A 192 5.54 -4.51 26.93
C SER A 192 5.28 -3.21 26.19
N THR A 193 5.79 -2.11 26.72
CA THR A 193 5.77 -0.81 26.02
C THR A 193 6.91 -0.69 25.00
N ARG A 194 7.86 -1.63 24.99
CA ARG A 194 9.02 -1.67 24.10
C ARG A 194 8.70 -2.44 22.83
N GLN A 195 9.09 -1.89 21.69
CA GLN A 195 8.94 -2.54 20.39
C GLN A 195 10.24 -3.26 20.03
N GLN A 196 10.24 -4.59 20.00
CA GLN A 196 11.39 -5.40 19.61
C GLN A 196 10.96 -6.70 18.96
N ARG A 197 11.83 -7.28 18.12
CA ARG A 197 11.65 -8.65 17.64
C ARG A 197 12.14 -9.63 18.69
N VAL A 198 11.38 -10.70 18.91
CA VAL A 198 11.73 -11.76 19.85
C VAL A 198 12.18 -13.00 19.07
N ARG A 199 13.38 -13.48 19.38
CA ARG A 199 13.89 -14.74 18.81
C ARG A 199 13.31 -15.92 19.56
N VAL A 200 13.06 -17.02 18.85
CA VAL A 200 12.65 -18.29 19.44
C VAL A 200 13.78 -18.83 20.35
N PRO A 201 13.51 -19.10 21.64
CA PRO A 201 14.49 -19.67 22.56
C PRO A 201 14.78 -21.14 22.20
N GLU A 202 15.94 -21.65 22.60
CA GLU A 202 16.34 -23.06 22.35
C GLU A 202 15.34 -24.06 22.94
N THR A 203 14.77 -23.72 24.10
CA THR A 203 13.66 -24.46 24.71
C THR A 203 12.45 -23.52 24.78
N PRO A 204 11.44 -23.69 23.91
CA PRO A 204 10.30 -22.79 23.83
C PRO A 204 9.24 -23.09 24.90
N MET A 205 9.66 -23.04 26.17
CA MET A 205 8.82 -23.21 27.36
C MET A 205 9.05 -22.06 28.35
N HIS A 206 8.13 -21.91 29.30
CA HIS A 206 8.09 -20.78 30.24
C HIS A 206 8.00 -19.43 29.52
N LEU A 207 7.18 -19.38 28.46
CA LEU A 207 7.02 -18.18 27.64
C LEU A 207 6.53 -16.97 28.45
N ASP A 208 5.67 -17.20 29.43
CA ASP A 208 5.26 -16.20 30.43
C ASP A 208 6.45 -15.49 31.08
N ALA A 209 7.45 -16.25 31.53
CA ALA A 209 8.64 -15.70 32.20
C ALA A 209 9.66 -15.13 31.21
N LEU A 210 9.78 -15.72 30.02
CA LEU A 210 10.73 -15.27 28.98
C LEU A 210 10.29 -13.99 28.28
N LEU A 211 8.98 -13.79 28.10
CA LEU A 211 8.43 -12.63 27.41
C LEU A 211 8.20 -11.43 28.35
N ALA A 212 7.94 -11.65 29.64
CA ALA A 212 7.72 -10.57 30.59
C ALA A 212 9.03 -9.82 30.90
N ASP A 213 9.19 -8.61 30.36
CA ASP A 213 10.37 -7.77 30.55
C ASP A 213 10.14 -6.48 31.36
N GLU A 214 8.88 -6.14 31.64
CA GLU A 214 8.49 -4.96 32.42
C GLU A 214 7.70 -5.33 33.68
N PRO A 215 7.95 -4.67 34.83
CA PRO A 215 7.18 -4.90 36.04
C PRO A 215 5.76 -4.35 35.89
N LEU A 216 4.77 -5.10 36.39
CA LEU A 216 3.37 -4.66 36.46
C LEU A 216 3.03 -4.22 37.88
N ALA A 217 2.66 -2.96 38.05
CA ALA A 217 2.00 -2.47 39.26
C ALA A 217 0.49 -2.46 39.03
N GLY A 218 -0.26 -3.26 39.79
CA GLY A 218 -1.73 -3.31 39.72
C GLY A 218 -2.43 -2.18 40.47
N GLY A 219 -3.72 -2.36 40.74
CA GLY A 219 -4.56 -1.41 41.49
C GLY A 219 -5.47 -0.56 40.60
N LEU A 220 -5.96 0.56 41.13
CA LEU A 220 -6.90 1.45 40.42
C LEU A 220 -6.27 2.18 39.23
N GLU A 221 -4.96 2.36 39.28
CA GLU A 221 -4.16 3.00 38.23
C GLU A 221 -2.99 2.09 37.88
N PRO A 222 -3.22 1.06 37.05
CA PRO A 222 -2.17 0.11 36.72
C PRO A 222 -1.03 0.78 35.95
N ARG A 223 0.20 0.30 36.19
CA ARG A 223 1.41 0.74 35.48
C ARG A 223 2.19 -0.45 34.97
N LEU A 224 2.76 -0.29 33.78
CA LEU A 224 3.68 -1.24 33.16
C LEU A 224 5.02 -0.54 32.99
N GLY A 225 6.03 -0.93 33.78
CA GLY A 225 7.27 -0.17 33.90
C GLY A 225 7.01 1.25 34.41
N SER A 226 7.49 2.26 33.69
CA SER A 226 7.24 3.69 33.94
C SER A 226 5.87 4.17 33.41
N HIS A 227 5.18 3.38 32.59
CA HIS A 227 4.01 3.84 31.85
C HIS A 227 2.71 3.60 32.62
N HIS A 228 1.90 4.64 32.71
CA HIS A 228 0.56 4.61 33.27
C HIS A 228 -0.42 4.06 32.25
N LEU A 229 -1.06 2.93 32.57
CA LEU A 229 -2.08 2.34 31.72
C LEU A 229 -3.44 3.01 32.02
N ARG A 230 -4.20 3.26 30.96
CA ARG A 230 -5.59 3.71 31.02
C ARG A 230 -6.40 2.88 30.04
N THR A 231 -7.40 2.18 30.54
CA THR A 231 -8.25 1.28 29.75
C THR A 231 -9.68 1.78 29.74
N LEU A 232 -10.26 1.86 28.55
CA LEU A 232 -11.65 2.19 28.31
C LEU A 232 -12.38 0.91 27.89
N THR A 233 -13.51 0.60 28.52
CA THR A 233 -14.35 -0.55 28.14
C THR A 233 -15.65 -0.08 27.54
N VAL A 234 -16.06 -0.66 26.41
CA VAL A 234 -17.39 -0.45 25.83
C VAL A 234 -18.42 -1.22 26.65
N VAL A 235 -19.44 -0.52 27.15
CA VAL A 235 -20.48 -1.08 28.02
C VAL A 235 -21.90 -0.96 27.45
N GLY A 236 -22.11 -0.03 26.53
CA GLY A 236 -23.38 0.17 25.82
C GLY A 236 -23.16 0.25 24.31
N PHE A 237 -24.15 -0.25 23.57
CA PHE A 237 -24.09 -0.42 22.12
C PHE A 237 -25.16 0.44 21.44
N PRO A 238 -24.90 0.94 20.22
CA PRO A 238 -25.86 1.73 19.45
C PRO A 238 -27.07 0.87 19.04
N THR A 239 -28.16 1.53 18.65
CA THR A 239 -29.39 0.85 18.19
C THR A 239 -29.22 0.14 16.84
N ALA A 240 -28.26 0.59 16.03
CA ALA A 240 -27.88 -0.03 14.77
C ALA A 240 -26.36 -0.03 14.63
N THR A 241 -25.82 -1.08 14.02
CA THR A 241 -24.40 -1.19 13.71
C THR A 241 -24.19 -1.28 12.20
N HIS A 242 -23.04 -0.82 11.71
CA HIS A 242 -22.63 -0.92 10.32
C HIS A 242 -21.14 -1.26 10.25
N PRO A 243 -20.66 -1.87 9.14
CA PRO A 243 -19.25 -2.18 8.99
C PRO A 243 -18.36 -0.95 9.19
N GLY A 244 -17.33 -1.06 10.03
CA GLY A 244 -16.37 0.03 10.24
C GLY A 244 -16.85 1.13 11.20
N ILE A 245 -17.84 0.87 12.04
CA ILE A 245 -18.43 1.91 12.90
C ILE A 245 -17.42 2.65 13.82
N LEU A 246 -16.24 2.06 14.08
CA LEU A 246 -15.19 2.63 14.94
C LEU A 246 -13.88 3.00 14.20
N ASP A 247 -13.89 3.11 12.87
CA ASP A 247 -12.65 3.34 12.09
C ASP A 247 -11.99 4.68 12.33
N GLU A 248 -12.74 5.65 12.83
CA GLU A 248 -12.23 6.98 13.17
C GLU A 248 -11.10 6.91 14.21
N LEU A 249 -11.01 5.81 14.98
CA LEU A 249 -9.87 5.52 15.85
C LEU A 249 -8.53 5.51 15.07
N ASN A 250 -8.53 5.04 13.82
CA ASN A 250 -7.34 5.02 12.97
C ASN A 250 -6.78 6.41 12.62
N ARG A 251 -7.52 7.50 12.92
CA ARG A 251 -7.09 8.88 12.66
C ARG A 251 -6.35 9.51 13.85
N LEU A 252 -6.42 8.89 15.03
CA LEU A 252 -5.82 9.44 16.26
C LEU A 252 -4.28 9.40 16.19
N ALA A 253 -3.61 10.43 16.66
CA ALA A 253 -2.16 10.58 16.56
C ALA A 253 -1.43 10.16 17.84
N PHE A 254 -1.71 8.94 18.34
CA PHE A 254 -0.96 8.34 19.46
C PHE A 254 -1.11 6.82 19.49
N PRO A 255 -0.18 6.10 20.17
CA PRO A 255 -0.28 4.65 20.30
C PRO A 255 -1.45 4.22 21.17
N TYR A 256 -2.09 3.12 20.78
CA TYR A 256 -3.12 2.44 21.57
C TYR A 256 -3.22 0.97 21.18
N ARG A 257 -3.79 0.16 22.08
CA ARG A 257 -4.21 -1.22 21.81
C ARG A 257 -5.73 -1.28 21.90
N TRP A 258 -6.38 -1.55 20.77
CA TRP A 258 -7.82 -1.81 20.72
C TRP A 258 -8.03 -3.31 20.57
N SER A 259 -8.56 -3.96 21.60
CA SER A 259 -8.77 -5.41 21.65
C SER A 259 -10.24 -5.73 21.89
N THR A 260 -10.80 -6.52 20.98
CA THR A 260 -12.15 -7.07 21.09
C THR A 260 -12.06 -8.57 21.25
N ARG A 261 -12.36 -9.05 22.46
CA ARG A 261 -12.49 -10.47 22.78
C ARG A 261 -13.93 -10.92 22.61
N ALA A 262 -14.14 -12.07 22.00
CA ALA A 262 -15.44 -12.73 21.95
C ALA A 262 -15.30 -14.18 22.46
N ILE A 263 -16.15 -14.57 23.42
CA ILE A 263 -16.31 -15.96 23.87
C ILE A 263 -17.54 -16.52 23.17
N LEU A 264 -17.33 -17.49 22.28
CA LEU A 264 -18.35 -17.99 21.37
C LEU A 264 -19.26 -18.98 22.08
N LEU A 265 -20.54 -18.96 21.72
CA LEU A 265 -21.56 -19.85 22.27
C LEU A 265 -22.08 -20.77 21.18
N ASP A 266 -22.25 -22.04 21.53
CA ASP A 266 -23.03 -22.95 20.69
C ASP A 266 -24.51 -22.53 20.66
N LYS A 267 -25.26 -23.06 19.69
CA LYS A 267 -26.67 -22.72 19.50
C LYS A 267 -27.51 -23.01 20.75
N THR A 268 -27.18 -24.05 21.50
CA THR A 268 -27.94 -24.47 22.68
C THR A 268 -27.77 -23.50 23.85
N GLU A 269 -26.53 -23.11 24.13
CA GLU A 269 -26.18 -22.13 25.16
C GLU A 269 -26.69 -20.73 24.80
N ALA A 270 -26.58 -20.33 23.52
CA ALA A 270 -27.11 -19.08 23.02
C ALA A 270 -28.65 -18.99 23.19
N VAL A 271 -29.40 -20.04 22.84
CA VAL A 271 -30.87 -20.08 23.06
C VAL A 271 -31.21 -19.97 24.54
N LYS A 272 -30.48 -20.67 25.41
CA LYS A 272 -30.69 -20.59 26.87
C LYS A 272 -30.47 -19.17 27.38
N LEU A 273 -29.40 -18.52 26.94
CA LEU A 273 -29.04 -17.15 27.30
C LEU A 273 -30.11 -16.14 26.85
N LEU A 274 -30.47 -16.14 25.56
CA LEU A 274 -31.47 -15.23 25.02
C LEU A 274 -32.85 -15.45 25.64
N THR A 275 -33.23 -16.71 25.90
CA THR A 275 -34.48 -17.03 26.61
C THR A 275 -34.48 -16.48 28.03
N LYS A 276 -33.35 -16.55 28.74
CA LYS A 276 -33.20 -15.95 30.07
C LYS A 276 -33.36 -14.43 30.02
N ILE A 277 -32.72 -13.76 29.06
CA ILE A 277 -32.81 -12.31 28.85
C ILE A 277 -34.25 -11.90 28.53
N ARG A 278 -34.91 -12.58 27.59
CA ARG A 278 -36.31 -12.36 27.25
C ARG A 278 -37.22 -12.47 28.47
N ARG A 279 -37.06 -13.53 29.27
CA ARG A 279 -37.85 -13.73 30.50
C ARG A 279 -37.63 -12.61 31.51
N GLN A 280 -36.39 -12.15 31.69
CA GLN A 280 -36.06 -11.04 32.59
C GLN A 280 -36.75 -9.75 32.18
N TRP A 281 -36.71 -9.37 30.89
CA TRP A 281 -37.37 -8.16 30.40
C TRP A 281 -38.89 -8.27 30.37
N PHE A 282 -39.42 -9.42 29.96
CA PHE A 282 -40.86 -9.68 30.00
C PHE A 282 -41.43 -9.58 31.42
N ALA A 283 -40.69 -10.07 32.43
CA ALA A 283 -41.11 -9.95 33.83
C ALA A 283 -41.06 -8.50 34.34
N LYS A 284 -40.11 -7.68 33.87
CA LYS A 284 -40.01 -6.25 34.22
C LYS A 284 -41.09 -5.38 33.57
N ARG A 285 -41.75 -5.88 32.53
CA ARG A 285 -42.80 -5.17 31.78
C ARG A 285 -44.02 -4.77 32.63
N LYS A 286 -44.32 -5.51 33.70
CA LYS A 286 -45.42 -5.21 34.62
C LYS A 286 -44.88 -5.10 36.04
N SER A 287 -45.31 -4.08 36.78
CA SER A 287 -44.99 -4.00 38.21
C SER A 287 -45.67 -5.13 38.98
N ILE A 288 -45.06 -5.57 40.08
CA ILE A 288 -45.62 -6.63 40.95
C ILE A 288 -47.05 -6.25 41.40
N ALA A 289 -47.31 -4.97 41.66
CA ALA A 289 -48.62 -4.45 42.01
C ALA A 289 -49.65 -4.57 40.86
N ALA A 290 -49.24 -4.37 39.61
CA ALA A 290 -50.10 -4.51 38.43
C ALA A 290 -50.49 -5.98 38.16
N ILE A 291 -49.57 -6.92 38.39
CA ILE A 291 -49.83 -8.36 38.27
C ILE A 291 -50.82 -8.82 39.36
N VAL A 292 -50.61 -8.38 40.61
CA VAL A 292 -51.54 -8.70 41.72
C VAL A 292 -52.93 -8.11 41.47
N LYS A 293 -53.01 -6.89 40.93
CA LYS A 293 -54.28 -6.25 40.57
C LYS A 293 -55.02 -7.05 39.48
N GLU A 294 -54.34 -7.46 38.40
CA GLU A 294 -54.92 -8.30 37.34
C GLU A 294 -55.51 -9.61 37.86
N VAL A 295 -54.78 -10.31 38.74
CA VAL A 295 -55.24 -11.58 39.33
C VAL A 295 -56.45 -11.38 40.24
N MET A 296 -56.56 -10.23 40.90
CA MET A 296 -57.70 -9.91 41.78
C MET A 296 -58.91 -9.35 41.02
N THR A 297 -58.70 -8.61 39.93
CA THR A 297 -59.78 -7.91 39.21
C THR A 297 -60.20 -8.57 37.90
N ASN A 298 -59.47 -9.58 37.40
CA ASN A 298 -59.72 -10.25 36.12
C ASN A 298 -59.78 -9.30 34.90
N GLU A 299 -59.23 -8.10 35.05
CA GLU A 299 -59.15 -7.05 34.03
C GLU A 299 -57.67 -6.78 33.71
N ALA A 300 -57.31 -6.84 32.42
CA ALA A 300 -55.94 -6.57 31.99
C ALA A 300 -55.53 -5.13 32.32
N SER A 301 -54.42 -4.98 33.04
CA SER A 301 -53.78 -3.70 33.34
C SER A 301 -53.23 -3.06 32.07
N THR A 302 -53.63 -1.83 31.79
CA THR A 302 -53.22 -1.03 30.62
C THR A 302 -51.84 -0.37 30.73
N LEU A 303 -51.27 -0.29 31.94
CA LEU A 303 -49.94 0.29 32.18
C LEU A 303 -48.86 -0.79 32.08
N VAL A 304 -48.15 -0.78 30.96
CA VAL A 304 -47.07 -1.68 30.58
C VAL A 304 -45.83 -0.80 30.37
N ASP A 305 -44.68 -1.19 30.94
CA ASP A 305 -43.41 -0.51 30.65
C ASP A 305 -43.04 -0.80 29.18
N SER A 306 -43.12 0.22 28.34
CA SER A 306 -42.90 0.11 26.89
C SER A 306 -41.44 -0.21 26.55
N ASP A 307 -40.46 0.22 27.36
CA ASP A 307 -39.05 -0.09 27.13
C ASP A 307 -38.78 -1.58 27.42
N ALA A 308 -39.26 -2.08 28.56
CA ALA A 308 -39.15 -3.50 28.89
C ALA A 308 -39.89 -4.40 27.88
N ALA A 309 -41.00 -3.92 27.30
CA ALA A 309 -41.70 -4.61 26.22
C ALA A 309 -40.86 -4.67 24.93
N ASN A 310 -40.25 -3.55 24.54
CA ASN A 310 -39.35 -3.49 23.37
C ASN A 310 -38.13 -4.40 23.56
N LYS A 311 -37.48 -4.39 24.73
CA LYS A 311 -36.34 -5.28 25.02
C LYS A 311 -36.70 -6.77 25.00
N ALA A 312 -37.93 -7.12 25.40
CA ALA A 312 -38.41 -8.49 25.26
C ALA A 312 -38.62 -8.86 23.79
N ALA A 313 -39.18 -7.95 22.97
CA ALA A 313 -39.33 -8.14 21.53
C ALA A 313 -37.98 -8.24 20.80
N ASP A 314 -36.99 -7.42 21.17
CA ASP A 314 -35.62 -7.50 20.65
C ASP A 314 -35.00 -8.87 20.94
N ALA A 315 -35.19 -9.40 22.15
CA ALA A 315 -34.72 -10.73 22.51
C ALA A 315 -35.45 -11.85 21.75
N ASP A 316 -36.73 -11.66 21.39
CA ASP A 316 -37.47 -12.55 20.51
C ASP A 316 -36.93 -12.51 19.07
N LEU A 317 -36.61 -11.33 18.53
CA LEU A 317 -35.96 -11.20 17.22
C LEU A 317 -34.59 -11.89 17.21
N ALA A 318 -33.77 -11.70 18.25
CA ALA A 318 -32.47 -12.38 18.36
C ALA A 318 -32.61 -13.91 18.42
N LEU A 319 -33.67 -14.44 19.03
CA LEU A 319 -33.98 -15.87 19.02
C LEU A 319 -34.41 -16.36 17.63
N GLN A 320 -35.14 -15.53 16.87
CA GLN A 320 -35.53 -15.85 15.49
C GLN A 320 -34.32 -15.89 14.55
N GLU A 321 -33.44 -14.89 14.61
CA GLU A 321 -32.20 -14.80 13.81
C GLU A 321 -31.22 -15.94 14.14
N LEU A 322 -31.11 -16.32 15.42
CA LEU A 322 -30.35 -17.50 15.83
C LEU A 322 -31.02 -18.80 15.35
N GLY A 323 -32.36 -18.82 15.30
CA GLY A 323 -33.16 -19.94 14.84
C GLY A 323 -32.99 -20.23 13.35
N SER A 324 -32.96 -19.17 12.53
CA SER A 324 -32.69 -19.22 11.08
C SER A 324 -31.22 -19.50 10.73
N ASP A 325 -30.36 -19.64 11.74
CA ASP A 325 -28.91 -19.79 11.62
C ASP A 325 -28.20 -18.58 10.99
N ASP A 326 -28.84 -17.42 10.86
CA ASP A 326 -28.21 -16.23 10.24
C ASP A 326 -27.03 -15.70 11.06
N VAL A 327 -27.07 -15.88 12.38
CA VAL A 327 -26.08 -15.39 13.33
C VAL A 327 -25.76 -16.40 14.44
N GLY A 328 -24.54 -16.34 14.97
CA GLY A 328 -24.18 -16.91 16.27
C GLY A 328 -24.30 -15.86 17.38
N GLN A 329 -24.00 -16.26 18.63
CA GLN A 329 -23.96 -15.36 19.79
C GLN A 329 -22.63 -15.51 20.52
N ALA A 330 -22.14 -14.41 21.09
CA ALA A 330 -20.91 -14.39 21.88
C ALA A 330 -21.02 -13.43 23.06
N TYR A 331 -20.27 -13.71 24.13
CA TYR A 331 -19.99 -12.70 25.14
C TYR A 331 -18.80 -11.86 24.69
N VAL A 332 -19.01 -10.54 24.56
CA VAL A 332 -18.01 -9.64 23.98
C VAL A 332 -17.42 -8.72 25.05
N THR A 333 -16.09 -8.57 25.04
CA THR A 333 -15.38 -7.57 25.81
C THR A 333 -14.56 -6.72 24.84
N ALA A 334 -14.93 -5.47 24.64
CA ALA A 334 -14.20 -4.53 23.79
C ALA A 334 -13.52 -3.48 24.65
N THR A 335 -12.20 -3.41 24.56
CA THR A 335 -11.36 -2.52 25.36
C THR A 335 -10.39 -1.73 24.48
N VAL A 336 -10.12 -0.49 24.87
CA VAL A 336 -9.04 0.30 24.29
C VAL A 336 -8.13 0.76 25.40
N THR A 337 -6.85 0.37 25.33
CA THR A 337 -5.83 0.78 26.29
C THR A 337 -4.86 1.77 25.66
N VAL A 338 -4.63 2.86 26.36
CA VAL A 338 -3.59 3.85 26.07
C VAL A 338 -2.60 3.91 27.23
N TRP A 339 -1.42 4.45 26.95
CA TRP A 339 -0.38 4.60 27.97
C TRP A 339 0.51 5.81 27.70
N ASP A 340 1.15 6.31 28.76
CA ASP A 340 2.15 7.36 28.74
C ASP A 340 2.96 7.32 30.05
N GLU A 341 4.18 7.87 30.06
CA GLU A 341 4.93 8.05 31.31
C GLU A 341 4.30 9.14 32.19
N ASP A 342 3.63 10.12 31.57
CA ASP A 342 2.85 11.13 32.27
C ASP A 342 1.37 10.66 32.45
N PRO A 343 0.88 10.52 33.70
CA PRO A 343 -0.50 10.08 33.95
C PRO A 343 -1.58 11.01 33.37
N GLY A 344 -1.30 12.31 33.28
CA GLY A 344 -2.20 13.31 32.69
C GLY A 344 -2.29 13.16 31.18
N LEU A 345 -1.16 12.92 30.49
CA LEU A 345 -1.16 12.62 29.06
C LEU A 345 -1.87 11.29 28.76
N ALA A 346 -1.67 10.25 29.57
CA ALA A 346 -2.40 8.99 29.43
C ALA A 346 -3.93 9.19 29.58
N ALA A 347 -4.36 10.01 30.54
CA ALA A 347 -5.77 10.35 30.73
C ALA A 347 -6.35 11.16 29.56
N GLU A 348 -5.58 12.10 29.00
CA GLU A 348 -6.01 12.89 27.84
C GLU A 348 -6.14 12.03 26.57
N LYS A 349 -5.20 11.10 26.33
CA LYS A 349 -5.32 10.09 25.26
C LYS A 349 -6.60 9.27 25.42
N LEU A 350 -6.92 8.83 26.65
CA LEU A 350 -8.13 8.07 26.93
C LEU A 350 -9.40 8.89 26.62
N ARG A 351 -9.40 10.18 26.99
CA ARG A 351 -10.51 11.11 26.74
C ARG A 351 -10.76 11.29 25.24
N LEU A 352 -9.71 11.34 24.43
CA LEU A 352 -9.83 11.42 22.96
C LEU A 352 -10.44 10.13 22.38
N ILE A 353 -10.02 8.97 22.87
CA ILE A 353 -10.62 7.67 22.50
C ILE A 353 -12.10 7.63 22.89
N GLU A 354 -12.44 8.03 24.12
CA GLU A 354 -13.80 8.06 24.64
C GLU A 354 -14.69 8.96 23.77
N LYS A 355 -14.21 10.15 23.40
CA LYS A 355 -14.93 11.09 22.51
C LYS A 355 -15.25 10.46 21.16
N VAL A 356 -14.30 9.75 20.54
CA VAL A 356 -14.51 9.10 19.23
C VAL A 356 -15.57 8.00 19.35
N ILE A 357 -15.47 7.14 20.36
CA ILE A 357 -16.40 6.01 20.52
C ILE A 357 -17.81 6.50 20.90
N GLN A 358 -17.93 7.48 21.80
CA GLN A 358 -19.22 8.08 22.16
C GLN A 358 -19.86 8.86 21.00
N GLY A 359 -19.06 9.45 20.11
CA GLY A 359 -19.54 10.07 18.87
C GLY A 359 -20.23 9.09 17.90
N ARG A 360 -20.14 7.79 18.16
CA ARG A 360 -20.78 6.69 17.41
C ARG A 360 -21.88 6.00 18.21
N ASP A 361 -22.45 6.70 19.19
CA ASP A 361 -23.56 6.27 20.06
C ASP A 361 -23.25 5.04 20.95
N PHE A 362 -21.98 4.70 21.12
CA PHE A 362 -21.55 3.73 22.13
C PHE A 362 -21.47 4.40 23.51
N THR A 363 -21.72 3.60 24.55
CA THR A 363 -21.45 4.03 25.93
C THR A 363 -20.18 3.34 26.40
N CYS A 364 -19.26 4.12 26.98
CA CYS A 364 -17.98 3.63 27.47
C CYS A 364 -17.81 3.91 28.96
N MET A 365 -16.91 3.16 29.59
CA MET A 365 -16.52 3.36 30.97
C MET A 365 -14.99 3.35 31.08
N PRO A 366 -14.37 4.45 31.54
CA PRO A 366 -12.98 4.44 32.00
C PRO A 366 -12.85 3.47 33.18
N GLU A 367 -11.96 2.50 33.07
CA GLU A 367 -11.79 1.49 34.11
C GLU A 367 -10.94 2.05 35.26
N GLY A 368 -11.43 1.86 36.48
CA GLY A 368 -10.72 2.15 37.73
C GLY A 368 -10.52 0.88 38.54
N VAL A 369 -11.55 0.48 39.31
CA VAL A 369 -11.50 -0.73 40.17
C VAL A 369 -11.14 -1.99 39.40
N ASN A 370 -11.61 -2.11 38.15
CA ASN A 370 -11.35 -3.27 37.30
C ASN A 370 -10.31 -2.98 36.20
N ALA A 371 -9.46 -1.96 36.36
CA ALA A 371 -8.53 -1.54 35.33
C ALA A 371 -7.51 -2.64 34.97
N LEU A 372 -7.01 -3.36 35.98
CA LEU A 372 -6.10 -4.48 35.76
C LEU A 372 -6.80 -5.63 35.01
N GLU A 373 -7.99 -6.03 35.43
CA GLU A 373 -8.77 -7.11 34.80
C GLU A 373 -9.20 -6.75 33.38
N ALA A 374 -9.53 -5.48 33.13
CA ALA A 374 -9.85 -5.01 31.78
C ALA A 374 -8.63 -5.08 30.86
N TRP A 375 -7.45 -4.68 31.34
CA TRP A 375 -6.21 -4.79 30.59
C TRP A 375 -5.80 -6.25 30.36
N LEU A 376 -5.83 -7.10 31.41
CA LEU A 376 -5.56 -8.55 31.28
C LEU A 376 -6.53 -9.22 30.30
N GLY A 377 -7.80 -8.81 30.29
CA GLY A 377 -8.80 -9.31 29.34
C GLY A 377 -8.52 -8.98 27.87
N SER A 378 -7.62 -8.02 27.60
CA SER A 378 -7.13 -7.69 26.25
C SER A 378 -5.96 -8.57 25.78
N ILE A 379 -5.34 -9.33 26.70
CA ILE A 379 -4.17 -10.16 26.40
C ILE A 379 -4.63 -11.48 25.75
N PRO A 380 -4.06 -11.86 24.58
CA PRO A 380 -4.41 -13.12 23.92
C PRO A 380 -4.25 -14.34 24.83
N GLY A 381 -5.25 -15.22 24.81
CA GLY A 381 -5.29 -16.42 25.67
C GLY A 381 -5.97 -16.19 27.02
N HIS A 382 -6.12 -14.94 27.45
CA HIS A 382 -6.67 -14.64 28.77
C HIS A 382 -8.21 -14.61 28.76
N ALA A 383 -8.87 -15.77 28.67
CA ALA A 383 -10.34 -15.87 28.57
C ALA A 383 -11.11 -15.53 29.87
N TYR A 384 -10.43 -15.54 31.03
CA TYR A 384 -11.06 -15.46 32.35
C TYR A 384 -11.23 -14.05 32.92
N ALA A 385 -10.33 -13.11 32.58
CA ALA A 385 -10.40 -11.72 33.03
C ALA A 385 -11.52 -11.01 32.25
N ASN A 386 -12.76 -11.24 32.69
CA ASN A 386 -13.95 -10.89 31.94
C ASN A 386 -14.98 -10.20 32.84
N VAL A 387 -14.78 -8.90 33.01
CA VAL A 387 -15.53 -8.07 33.95
C VAL A 387 -16.95 -7.79 33.43
N ARG A 388 -17.11 -7.61 32.12
CA ARG A 388 -18.39 -7.27 31.47
C ARG A 388 -18.59 -8.12 30.23
N GLN A 389 -19.72 -8.82 30.20
CA GLN A 389 -20.08 -9.85 29.22
C GLN A 389 -21.42 -9.53 28.53
N PRO A 390 -21.54 -8.41 27.78
CA PRO A 390 -22.71 -8.21 26.95
C PRO A 390 -22.82 -9.33 25.90
N PRO A 391 -24.02 -9.95 25.75
CA PRO A 391 -24.30 -10.85 24.65
C PRO A 391 -24.47 -10.06 23.35
N VAL A 392 -23.73 -10.43 22.32
CA VAL A 392 -23.74 -9.78 21.02
C VAL A 392 -23.76 -10.83 19.93
N SER A 393 -24.54 -10.58 18.87
CA SER A 393 -24.56 -11.46 17.69
C SER A 393 -23.23 -11.41 16.94
N THR A 394 -22.86 -12.50 16.26
CA THR A 394 -21.61 -12.54 15.47
C THR A 394 -21.60 -11.52 14.32
N LEU A 395 -22.78 -11.09 13.83
CA LEU A 395 -22.90 -10.04 12.82
C LEU A 395 -22.57 -8.66 13.41
N ASN A 396 -23.16 -8.32 14.56
CA ASN A 396 -22.86 -7.06 15.24
C ASN A 396 -21.40 -7.03 15.69
N LEU A 397 -20.85 -8.16 16.14
CA LEU A 397 -19.42 -8.31 16.43
C LEU A 397 -18.58 -7.96 15.19
N ALA A 398 -18.91 -8.53 14.01
CA ALA A 398 -18.20 -8.26 12.77
C ALA A 398 -18.21 -6.79 12.34
N HIS A 399 -19.26 -6.03 12.68
CA HIS A 399 -19.31 -4.58 12.45
C HIS A 399 -18.37 -3.76 13.34
N MET A 400 -18.06 -4.27 14.54
CA MET A 400 -17.40 -3.51 15.60
C MET A 400 -15.97 -3.96 15.89
N ILE A 401 -15.48 -5.06 15.32
CA ILE A 401 -14.09 -5.47 15.50
C ILE A 401 -13.15 -4.64 14.62
N PRO A 402 -11.87 -4.47 15.02
CA PRO A 402 -10.87 -3.76 14.24
C PRO A 402 -10.51 -4.54 12.97
N LEU A 403 -11.25 -4.32 11.88
CA LEU A 403 -10.97 -4.96 10.59
C LEU A 403 -10.35 -4.00 9.58
N SER A 404 -10.68 -2.73 9.69
CA SER A 404 -10.31 -1.70 8.73
C SER A 404 -8.89 -1.23 8.93
N ALA A 405 -8.17 -1.05 7.84
CA ALA A 405 -6.80 -0.56 7.88
C ALA A 405 -6.57 0.59 6.91
N VAL A 406 -5.96 1.66 7.42
CA VAL A 406 -5.34 2.67 6.56
C VAL A 406 -4.11 2.02 5.93
N TRP A 407 -4.17 1.76 4.63
CA TRP A 407 -3.06 1.22 3.86
C TRP A 407 -1.93 2.26 3.75
N ALA A 408 -0.85 1.98 4.47
CA ALA A 408 0.38 2.78 4.52
C ALA A 408 1.35 2.48 3.35
N GLY A 409 0.97 1.60 2.42
CA GLY A 409 1.86 1.10 1.38
C GLY A 409 2.90 0.09 1.89
N PRO A 410 3.62 -0.59 0.99
CA PRO A 410 4.64 -1.56 1.38
C PRO A 410 5.85 -0.87 2.03
N ALA A 411 6.40 -1.50 3.08
CA ALA A 411 7.56 -0.98 3.80
C ALA A 411 8.87 -0.96 2.97
N ARG A 412 8.92 -1.73 1.89
CA ARG A 412 10.06 -1.83 0.96
C ARG A 412 9.57 -2.14 -0.45
N ASP A 413 10.37 -1.80 -1.45
CA ASP A 413 10.23 -2.40 -2.78
C ASP A 413 10.79 -3.83 -2.73
N GLU A 414 9.91 -4.82 -2.85
CA GLU A 414 10.29 -6.24 -2.75
C GLU A 414 11.09 -6.73 -3.96
N HIS A 415 10.93 -6.11 -5.12
CA HIS A 415 11.69 -6.50 -6.30
C HIS A 415 13.14 -6.05 -6.18
N PHE A 416 13.34 -4.79 -5.81
CA PHE A 416 14.68 -4.24 -5.60
C PHE A 416 15.31 -4.60 -4.24
N GLN A 417 14.52 -5.13 -3.29
CA GLN A 417 14.93 -5.32 -1.90
C GLN A 417 15.49 -4.04 -1.27
N ALA A 418 14.85 -2.92 -1.59
CA ALA A 418 15.31 -1.56 -1.27
C ALA A 418 14.16 -0.74 -0.64
N PRO A 419 14.45 0.45 -0.07
CA PRO A 419 13.41 1.37 0.37
C PRO A 419 12.34 1.63 -0.70
N PRO A 420 11.09 1.98 -0.32
CA PRO A 420 10.06 2.35 -1.28
C PRO A 420 10.51 3.56 -2.11
N LEU A 421 9.90 3.77 -3.29
CA LEU A 421 10.28 4.87 -4.19
C LEU A 421 10.19 6.23 -3.49
N LEU A 422 9.06 6.51 -2.83
CA LEU A 422 8.87 7.79 -2.12
C LEU A 422 7.82 7.70 -0.99
N PHE A 423 7.86 8.66 -0.06
CA PHE A 423 6.92 8.79 1.06
C PHE A 423 5.86 9.89 0.85
N GLY A 424 4.58 9.55 0.73
CA GLY A 424 3.47 10.49 0.73
C GLY A 424 2.88 10.74 2.12
N LYS A 425 2.07 11.79 2.23
CA LYS A 425 1.21 12.07 3.38
C LYS A 425 -0.20 11.58 3.09
N THR A 426 -0.88 10.93 4.02
CA THR A 426 -2.31 10.61 3.89
C THR A 426 -3.14 11.42 4.86
N GLU A 427 -4.47 11.37 4.73
CA GLU A 427 -5.35 11.86 5.79
C GLU A 427 -5.04 11.13 7.11
N GLY A 428 -4.99 11.89 8.21
CA GLY A 428 -4.62 11.39 9.53
C GLY A 428 -3.12 11.46 9.80
N SER A 429 -2.63 10.56 10.65
CA SER A 429 -1.22 10.48 11.07
C SER A 429 -0.50 9.26 10.49
N THR A 430 -1.04 8.65 9.43
CA THR A 430 -0.44 7.47 8.79
C THR A 430 0.42 7.89 7.59
N PRO A 431 1.66 7.42 7.47
CA PRO A 431 2.50 7.73 6.31
C PRO A 431 2.12 6.82 5.14
N PHE A 432 2.29 7.29 3.90
CA PHE A 432 2.13 6.46 2.71
C PHE A 432 3.48 6.17 2.06
N ARG A 433 3.71 4.92 1.71
CA ARG A 433 4.94 4.45 1.04
C ARG A 433 4.56 4.00 -0.36
N LEU A 434 5.05 4.70 -1.38
CA LEU A 434 4.80 4.33 -2.76
C LEU A 434 5.94 3.47 -3.27
N SER A 435 5.64 2.23 -3.68
CA SER A 435 6.52 1.38 -4.48
C SER A 435 5.82 1.06 -5.81
N LEU A 436 6.58 1.01 -6.90
CA LEU A 436 6.00 0.72 -8.22
C LEU A 436 5.74 -0.77 -8.40
N HIS A 437 6.62 -1.61 -7.85
CA HIS A 437 6.60 -3.05 -8.10
C HIS A 437 5.48 -3.78 -7.36
N VAL A 438 4.75 -4.59 -8.12
CA VAL A 438 3.89 -5.66 -7.58
C VAL A 438 4.44 -6.98 -8.10
N GLY A 439 5.13 -7.72 -7.23
CA GLY A 439 5.98 -8.83 -7.70
C GLY A 439 7.19 -8.25 -8.44
N ASP A 440 7.47 -8.75 -9.64
CA ASP A 440 8.57 -8.30 -10.51
C ASP A 440 8.16 -7.20 -11.52
N VAL A 441 6.90 -6.75 -11.49
CA VAL A 441 6.36 -5.81 -12.48
C VAL A 441 6.22 -4.41 -11.89
N GLY A 442 7.02 -3.46 -12.38
CA GLY A 442 7.00 -2.05 -11.98
C GLY A 442 6.31 -1.09 -12.95
N HIS A 443 5.67 -1.59 -14.01
CA HIS A 443 4.97 -0.72 -14.96
C HIS A 443 3.79 0.01 -14.27
N THR A 444 3.66 1.31 -14.54
CA THR A 444 2.72 2.19 -13.85
C THR A 444 1.97 3.06 -14.86
N LEU A 445 0.66 3.21 -14.68
CA LEU A 445 -0.17 4.15 -15.44
C LEU A 445 -0.52 5.36 -14.58
N ILE A 446 -0.30 6.57 -15.09
CA ILE A 446 -0.63 7.83 -14.45
C ILE A 446 -1.63 8.57 -15.33
N VAL A 447 -2.78 8.95 -14.75
CA VAL A 447 -3.85 9.62 -15.50
C VAL A 447 -4.33 10.84 -14.76
N GLY A 448 -4.30 11.99 -15.43
CA GLY A 448 -4.71 13.24 -14.83
C GLY A 448 -4.88 14.37 -15.85
N PRO A 449 -5.94 15.18 -15.76
CA PRO A 449 -6.16 16.27 -16.69
C PRO A 449 -5.02 17.30 -16.62
N THR A 450 -4.91 18.12 -17.67
CA THR A 450 -3.92 19.21 -17.73
C THR A 450 -3.95 20.05 -16.44
N GLY A 451 -2.78 20.31 -15.87
CA GLY A 451 -2.63 21.12 -14.67
C GLY A 451 -2.93 20.40 -13.34
N ALA A 452 -3.24 19.10 -13.34
CA ALA A 452 -3.52 18.35 -12.11
C ALA A 452 -2.27 18.00 -11.27
N GLY A 453 -1.05 18.20 -11.80
CA GLY A 453 0.21 17.91 -11.08
C GLY A 453 0.97 16.66 -11.55
N LYS A 454 0.69 16.18 -12.78
CA LYS A 454 1.30 14.99 -13.39
C LYS A 454 2.82 15.12 -13.58
N SER A 455 3.28 16.19 -14.22
CA SER A 455 4.70 16.42 -14.48
C SER A 455 5.54 16.54 -13.20
N VAL A 456 4.98 17.18 -12.16
CA VAL A 456 5.61 17.26 -10.83
C VAL A 456 5.83 15.87 -10.23
N LEU A 457 4.83 14.99 -10.35
CA LEU A 457 4.94 13.60 -9.90
C LEU A 457 6.00 12.83 -10.70
N LEU A 458 6.02 12.98 -12.03
CA LEU A 458 7.01 12.31 -12.89
C LEU A 458 8.45 12.74 -12.57
N ALA A 459 8.69 14.04 -12.42
CA ALA A 459 10.00 14.57 -12.05
C ALA A 459 10.44 14.08 -10.66
N LEU A 460 9.53 14.07 -9.67
CA LEU A 460 9.81 13.55 -8.34
C LEU A 460 10.12 12.04 -8.38
N MET A 461 9.35 11.26 -9.15
CA MET A 461 9.60 9.83 -9.32
C MET A 461 11.00 9.60 -9.91
N ALA A 462 11.42 10.38 -10.91
CA ALA A 462 12.76 10.30 -11.47
C ALA A 462 13.84 10.63 -10.42
N MET A 463 13.71 11.75 -9.72
CA MET A 463 14.64 12.19 -8.67
C MET A 463 14.79 11.14 -7.56
N GLN A 464 13.68 10.56 -7.11
CA GLN A 464 13.67 9.58 -6.03
C GLN A 464 14.11 8.18 -6.51
N PHE A 465 13.92 7.84 -7.78
CA PHE A 465 14.44 6.59 -8.37
C PHE A 465 15.97 6.52 -8.34
N ARG A 466 16.65 7.69 -8.27
CA ARG A 466 18.11 7.77 -8.12
C ARG A 466 18.66 7.07 -6.87
N ARG A 467 17.80 6.73 -5.89
CA ARG A 467 18.17 5.99 -4.68
C ARG A 467 18.55 4.53 -4.93
N TYR A 468 18.12 3.96 -6.04
CA TYR A 468 18.47 2.58 -6.39
C TYR A 468 19.86 2.54 -7.00
N ARG A 469 20.71 1.66 -6.50
CA ARG A 469 22.11 1.59 -6.93
C ARG A 469 22.25 1.31 -8.42
N ASN A 470 23.19 1.99 -9.09
CA ASN A 470 23.48 1.84 -10.52
C ASN A 470 22.26 2.07 -11.45
N ASN A 471 21.29 2.89 -11.02
CA ASN A 471 20.09 3.15 -11.80
C ASN A 471 20.35 3.91 -13.11
N GLN A 472 19.38 3.84 -14.02
CA GLN A 472 19.28 4.70 -15.20
C GLN A 472 17.83 5.11 -15.46
N ILE A 473 17.66 6.29 -16.07
CA ILE A 473 16.37 6.93 -16.31
C ILE A 473 16.34 7.44 -17.75
N PHE A 474 15.28 7.09 -18.48
CA PHE A 474 14.98 7.63 -19.80
C PHE A 474 13.61 8.28 -19.74
N ALA A 475 13.50 9.55 -20.12
CA ALA A 475 12.24 10.28 -20.11
C ALA A 475 11.91 10.80 -21.50
N PHE A 476 10.72 10.49 -22.00
CA PHE A 476 10.11 11.11 -23.17
C PHE A 476 9.08 12.11 -22.62
N ASP A 477 9.48 13.37 -22.62
CA ASP A 477 8.76 14.48 -21.99
C ASP A 477 8.01 15.28 -23.06
N PHE A 478 6.90 15.87 -22.64
CA PHE A 478 6.07 16.72 -23.48
C PHE A 478 5.92 18.09 -22.82
N GLY A 479 6.51 19.12 -23.44
CA GLY A 479 6.50 20.50 -22.94
C GLY A 479 7.63 20.85 -21.97
N GLY A 480 8.70 20.05 -21.91
CA GLY A 480 9.95 20.34 -21.23
C GLY A 480 9.89 20.29 -19.71
N SER A 481 8.83 19.71 -19.15
CA SER A 481 8.53 19.72 -17.73
C SER A 481 9.57 19.04 -16.83
N ILE A 482 10.30 18.05 -17.35
CA ILE A 482 11.36 17.32 -16.61
C ILE A 482 12.74 17.97 -16.76
N ARG A 483 12.89 18.98 -17.64
CA ARG A 483 14.19 19.58 -18.02
C ARG A 483 15.03 19.98 -16.81
N THR A 484 14.43 20.69 -15.86
CA THR A 484 15.13 21.16 -14.65
C THR A 484 15.65 19.99 -13.82
N ALA A 485 14.81 18.99 -13.54
CA ALA A 485 15.18 17.81 -12.78
C ALA A 485 16.27 17.00 -13.50
N ALA A 486 16.15 16.82 -14.82
CA ALA A 486 17.14 16.10 -15.62
C ALA A 486 18.53 16.76 -15.55
N LEU A 487 18.60 18.09 -15.71
CA LEU A 487 19.87 18.82 -15.62
C LEU A 487 20.44 18.83 -14.21
N ALA A 488 19.60 19.01 -13.18
CA ALA A 488 20.02 18.97 -11.77
C ALA A 488 20.59 17.60 -11.35
N MET A 489 20.09 16.54 -11.97
CA MET A 489 20.56 15.15 -11.84
C MET A 489 21.86 14.85 -12.60
N GLY A 490 22.45 15.84 -13.27
CA GLY A 490 23.61 15.66 -14.16
C GLY A 490 23.28 14.92 -15.46
N GLY A 491 22.01 14.95 -15.88
CA GLY A 491 21.50 14.24 -17.05
C GLY A 491 21.68 14.99 -18.36
N ASP A 492 21.53 14.24 -19.45
CA ASP A 492 21.47 14.79 -20.80
C ASP A 492 20.02 15.13 -21.17
N TRP A 493 19.76 16.39 -21.52
CA TRP A 493 18.46 16.84 -22.02
C TRP A 493 18.55 17.21 -23.51
N HIS A 494 17.57 16.74 -24.27
CA HIS A 494 17.61 16.68 -25.72
C HIS A 494 16.31 17.24 -26.33
N ASP A 495 16.40 18.35 -27.05
CA ASP A 495 15.26 18.93 -27.80
C ASP A 495 15.16 18.32 -29.19
N LEU A 496 14.20 17.41 -29.39
CA LEU A 496 13.99 16.77 -30.69
C LEU A 496 13.33 17.74 -31.69
N GLY A 497 12.44 18.60 -31.22
CA GLY A 497 11.63 19.49 -32.05
C GLY A 497 12.29 20.82 -32.40
N GLY A 498 13.29 21.26 -31.63
CA GLY A 498 13.89 22.60 -31.74
C GLY A 498 12.95 23.73 -31.29
N SER A 499 11.85 23.42 -30.59
CA SER A 499 10.84 24.40 -30.17
C SER A 499 11.27 25.19 -28.93
N LEU A 500 12.12 24.59 -28.09
CA LEU A 500 12.56 25.18 -26.83
C LEU A 500 14.00 25.69 -26.92
N SER A 501 14.81 25.18 -27.85
CA SER A 501 16.18 25.62 -28.09
C SER A 501 16.26 26.59 -29.28
N ALA A 502 16.10 27.89 -29.01
CA ALA A 502 16.31 28.92 -30.03
C ALA A 502 17.81 29.04 -30.39
N GLY A 503 18.28 28.26 -31.37
CA GLY A 503 19.60 28.44 -31.99
C GLY A 503 20.80 27.86 -31.23
N ALA A 504 20.62 26.87 -30.36
CA ALA A 504 21.76 26.22 -29.69
C ALA A 504 22.50 25.24 -30.62
N GLU A 505 23.83 25.30 -30.60
CA GLU A 505 24.79 24.47 -31.37
C GLU A 505 24.74 22.95 -31.05
N HIS A 506 23.78 22.48 -30.24
CA HIS A 506 23.73 21.11 -29.70
C HIS A 506 22.39 20.43 -30.05
N SER A 507 22.03 20.44 -31.33
CA SER A 507 20.86 19.69 -31.81
C SER A 507 21.12 18.19 -31.76
N VAL A 508 20.17 17.43 -31.21
CA VAL A 508 20.18 15.96 -31.24
C VAL A 508 20.45 15.47 -32.65
N SER A 509 21.49 14.67 -32.78
CA SER A 509 21.98 14.14 -34.05
C SER A 509 22.06 12.63 -33.91
N LEU A 510 21.27 11.90 -34.68
CA LEU A 510 21.17 10.45 -34.64
C LEU A 510 21.83 9.88 -35.89
N GLN A 511 22.50 8.74 -35.72
CA GLN A 511 23.14 8.03 -36.83
C GLN A 511 22.71 6.56 -36.81
N PRO A 512 21.48 6.25 -37.27
CA PRO A 512 20.91 4.91 -37.17
C PRO A 512 21.70 3.83 -37.91
N LEU A 513 22.44 4.22 -38.95
CA LEU A 513 23.18 3.29 -39.80
C LEU A 513 24.67 3.14 -39.40
N ALA A 514 25.12 3.74 -38.28
CA ALA A 514 26.52 3.71 -37.88
C ALA A 514 27.11 2.30 -37.73
N ARG A 515 26.31 1.36 -37.18
CA ARG A 515 26.75 0.03 -36.73
C ARG A 515 26.31 -1.12 -37.64
N ILE A 516 25.89 -0.82 -38.87
CA ILE A 516 25.41 -1.85 -39.82
C ILE A 516 26.49 -2.82 -40.30
N ASP A 517 27.75 -2.68 -39.86
CA ASP A 517 28.75 -3.74 -40.00
C ASP A 517 28.38 -4.99 -39.20
N ASP A 518 27.70 -4.83 -38.05
CA ASP A 518 27.08 -5.93 -37.32
C ASP A 518 25.82 -6.43 -38.04
N GLN A 519 25.67 -7.76 -38.11
CA GLN A 519 24.59 -8.39 -38.86
C GLN A 519 23.21 -8.18 -38.21
N ALA A 520 23.13 -8.17 -36.87
CA ALA A 520 21.87 -7.96 -36.16
C ALA A 520 21.43 -6.50 -36.27
N GLU A 521 22.36 -5.55 -36.12
CA GLU A 521 22.09 -4.12 -36.35
C GLU A 521 21.67 -3.86 -37.80
N ARG A 522 22.28 -4.53 -38.78
CA ARG A 522 21.86 -4.41 -40.19
C ARG A 522 20.46 -4.96 -40.44
N ALA A 523 20.11 -6.09 -39.84
CA ALA A 523 18.77 -6.67 -39.94
C ALA A 523 17.72 -5.73 -39.36
N TRP A 524 17.98 -5.19 -38.16
CA TRP A 524 17.13 -4.18 -37.55
C TRP A 524 17.00 -2.93 -38.43
N ALA A 525 18.12 -2.40 -38.95
CA ALA A 525 18.13 -1.23 -39.82
C ALA A 525 17.35 -1.47 -41.12
N ALA A 526 17.40 -2.67 -41.68
CA ALA A 526 16.63 -3.04 -42.86
C ALA A 526 15.12 -3.01 -42.60
N GLU A 527 14.67 -3.54 -41.46
CA GLU A 527 13.26 -3.47 -41.04
C GLU A 527 12.83 -2.03 -40.77
N TRP A 528 13.67 -1.26 -40.09
CA TRP A 528 13.42 0.15 -39.78
C TRP A 528 13.31 1.01 -41.06
N VAL A 529 14.25 0.89 -42.00
CA VAL A 529 14.17 1.57 -43.31
C VAL A 529 12.93 1.13 -44.09
N THR A 530 12.58 -0.15 -44.04
CA THR A 530 11.38 -0.69 -44.69
C THR A 530 10.10 -0.10 -44.11
N ALA A 531 10.03 0.09 -42.79
CA ALA A 531 8.90 0.74 -42.13
C ALA A 531 8.76 2.21 -42.54
N ILE A 532 9.88 2.94 -42.67
CA ILE A 532 9.88 4.31 -43.20
C ILE A 532 9.33 4.33 -44.63
N LEU A 533 9.83 3.47 -45.50
CA LEU A 533 9.39 3.38 -46.89
C LEU A 533 7.89 3.06 -47.00
N ALA A 534 7.40 2.12 -46.19
CA ALA A 534 5.98 1.76 -46.14
C ALA A 534 5.10 2.95 -45.73
N LYS A 535 5.57 3.75 -44.77
CA LYS A 535 4.87 4.96 -44.30
C LYS A 535 4.79 6.03 -45.39
N GLU A 536 5.83 6.18 -46.21
CA GLU A 536 5.85 7.07 -47.38
C GLU A 536 5.05 6.52 -48.58
N GLY A 537 4.30 5.43 -48.39
CA GLY A 537 3.38 4.87 -49.39
C GLY A 537 4.02 3.89 -50.37
N VAL A 538 5.26 3.45 -50.13
CA VAL A 538 5.93 2.45 -50.96
C VAL A 538 5.43 1.05 -50.62
N THR A 539 5.02 0.28 -51.64
CA THR A 539 4.72 -1.15 -51.48
C THR A 539 6.00 -1.92 -51.18
N ILE A 540 6.04 -2.59 -50.03
CA ILE A 540 7.17 -3.43 -49.62
C ILE A 540 6.99 -4.86 -50.14
N ASP A 541 7.57 -5.15 -51.29
CA ASP A 541 7.65 -6.49 -51.89
C ASP A 541 9.03 -7.14 -51.65
N PRO A 542 9.24 -8.42 -52.03
CA PRO A 542 10.55 -9.06 -51.90
C PRO A 542 11.68 -8.31 -52.63
N THR A 543 11.37 -7.69 -53.76
CA THR A 543 12.33 -6.90 -54.56
C THR A 543 12.80 -5.66 -53.79
N ALA A 544 11.88 -4.91 -53.18
CA ALA A 544 12.20 -3.75 -52.37
C ALA A 544 13.06 -4.13 -51.16
N LYS A 545 12.74 -5.25 -50.49
CA LYS A 545 13.55 -5.78 -49.37
C LYS A 545 14.96 -6.13 -49.81
N GLU A 546 15.12 -6.81 -50.95
CA GLU A 546 16.43 -7.15 -51.51
C GLU A 546 17.25 -5.90 -51.86
N HIS A 547 16.61 -4.88 -52.47
CA HIS A 547 17.28 -3.60 -52.76
C HIS A 547 17.77 -2.90 -51.49
N VAL A 548 16.96 -2.85 -50.43
CA VAL A 548 17.34 -2.26 -49.14
C VAL A 548 18.49 -3.05 -48.51
N TRP A 549 18.39 -4.38 -48.47
CA TRP A 549 19.42 -5.25 -47.89
C TRP A 549 20.77 -5.14 -48.60
N SER A 550 20.75 -5.15 -49.94
CA SER A 550 21.95 -5.01 -50.77
C SER A 550 22.60 -3.63 -50.60
N ALA A 551 21.79 -2.56 -50.56
CA ALA A 551 22.29 -1.20 -50.34
C ALA A 551 22.89 -1.02 -48.94
N LEU A 552 22.25 -1.54 -47.89
CA LEU A 552 22.79 -1.53 -46.52
C LEU A 552 24.08 -2.35 -46.42
N THR A 553 24.14 -3.51 -47.07
CA THR A 553 25.35 -4.34 -47.09
C THR A 553 26.51 -3.64 -47.79
N SER A 554 26.23 -2.91 -48.87
CA SER A 554 27.23 -2.09 -49.55
C SER A 554 27.67 -0.92 -48.66
N LEU A 555 26.72 -0.23 -48.03
CA LEU A 555 27.00 0.91 -47.14
C LEU A 555 27.83 0.52 -45.91
N ALA A 556 27.67 -0.72 -45.41
CA ALA A 556 28.46 -1.22 -44.29
C ALA A 556 29.98 -1.24 -44.57
N SER A 557 30.38 -1.28 -45.85
CA SER A 557 31.79 -1.19 -46.26
C SER A 557 32.36 0.24 -46.27
N SER A 558 31.50 1.26 -46.21
CA SER A 558 31.91 2.66 -46.13
C SER A 558 32.40 3.05 -44.72
N PRO A 559 33.24 4.10 -44.58
CA PRO A 559 33.58 4.70 -43.29
C PRO A 559 32.34 5.06 -42.48
N VAL A 560 32.41 4.95 -41.14
CA VAL A 560 31.25 5.16 -40.25
C VAL A 560 30.55 6.49 -40.51
N GLY A 561 31.30 7.58 -40.71
CA GLY A 561 30.74 8.91 -40.99
C GLY A 561 29.88 8.99 -42.26
N GLU A 562 30.11 8.09 -43.24
CA GLU A 562 29.33 8.03 -44.48
C GLU A 562 28.11 7.10 -44.37
N ARG A 563 28.00 6.33 -43.28
CA ARG A 563 26.88 5.41 -43.03
C ARG A 563 25.66 6.19 -42.54
N THR A 564 25.06 6.92 -43.46
CA THR A 564 23.91 7.81 -43.25
C THR A 564 22.77 7.41 -44.19
N ILE A 565 21.56 7.92 -43.96
CA ILE A 565 20.42 7.75 -44.87
C ILE A 565 20.73 8.35 -46.24
N THR A 566 21.42 9.50 -46.30
CA THR A 566 21.94 10.04 -47.56
C THR A 566 22.89 9.05 -48.24
N GLY A 567 23.83 8.46 -47.49
CA GLY A 567 24.72 7.41 -47.99
C GLY A 567 23.94 6.20 -48.55
N LEU A 568 22.90 5.77 -47.84
CA LEU A 568 22.01 4.69 -48.28
C LEU A 568 21.26 5.06 -49.58
N ALA A 569 20.73 6.28 -49.67
CA ALA A 569 19.98 6.76 -50.83
C ALA A 569 20.84 6.78 -52.10
N VAL A 570 22.15 7.08 -51.98
CA VAL A 570 23.10 7.01 -53.10
C VAL A 570 23.19 5.57 -53.64
N LEU A 571 23.29 4.58 -52.74
CA LEU A 571 23.52 3.17 -53.09
C LEU A 571 22.25 2.40 -53.49
N LEU A 572 21.05 2.90 -53.19
CA LEU A 572 19.81 2.28 -53.62
C LEU A 572 19.72 2.21 -55.15
N GLN A 573 19.18 1.12 -55.69
CA GLN A 573 19.04 0.95 -57.15
C GLN A 573 17.67 1.42 -57.69
N SER A 574 16.66 1.54 -56.82
CA SER A 574 15.31 1.95 -57.19
C SER A 574 15.08 3.45 -56.98
N THR A 575 14.72 4.17 -58.04
CA THR A 575 14.38 5.60 -57.98
C THR A 575 13.21 5.88 -57.03
N ALA A 576 12.21 5.00 -56.98
CA ALA A 576 11.06 5.16 -56.08
C ALA A 576 11.47 5.10 -54.61
N LEU A 577 12.39 4.18 -54.26
CA LEU A 577 12.92 4.08 -52.89
C LEU A 577 13.75 5.31 -52.51
N LYS A 578 14.55 5.83 -53.44
CA LYS A 578 15.32 7.06 -53.22
C LYS A 578 14.41 8.26 -52.94
N GLN A 579 13.38 8.44 -53.76
CA GLN A 579 12.42 9.54 -53.59
C GLN A 579 11.71 9.48 -52.24
N ALA A 580 11.33 8.27 -51.79
CA ALA A 580 10.70 8.08 -50.49
C ALA A 580 11.63 8.38 -49.30
N LEU A 581 12.94 8.12 -49.42
CA LEU A 581 13.91 8.46 -48.35
C LEU A 581 14.36 9.93 -48.36
N GLN A 582 14.10 10.67 -49.44
CA GLN A 582 14.55 12.05 -49.60
C GLN A 582 14.18 12.97 -48.42
N PRO A 583 12.99 12.88 -47.78
CA PRO A 583 12.65 13.72 -46.63
C PRO A 583 13.57 13.52 -45.41
N TYR A 584 14.20 12.35 -45.32
CA TYR A 584 15.07 11.93 -44.21
C TYR A 584 16.55 12.13 -44.53
N CYS A 585 16.91 12.53 -45.76
CA CYS A 585 18.28 12.82 -46.15
C CYS A 585 18.70 14.26 -45.76
N VAL A 586 19.99 14.57 -45.83
CA VAL A 586 20.54 15.93 -45.66
C VAL A 586 19.82 16.89 -46.62
N GLY A 587 19.35 18.02 -46.07
CA GLY A 587 18.54 19.01 -46.79
C GLY A 587 17.05 18.69 -46.88
N GLY A 588 16.63 17.49 -46.47
CA GLY A 588 15.23 17.15 -46.24
C GLY A 588 14.71 17.67 -44.89
N PRO A 589 13.39 17.81 -44.71
CA PRO A 589 12.78 18.34 -43.48
C PRO A 589 13.13 17.56 -42.20
N SER A 590 13.47 16.27 -42.32
CA SER A 590 13.78 15.39 -41.18
C SER A 590 15.26 14.99 -41.09
N GLY A 591 16.09 15.41 -42.05
CA GLY A 591 17.50 15.02 -42.12
C GLY A 591 18.32 15.48 -40.92
N ARG A 592 17.94 16.62 -40.30
CA ARG A 592 18.60 17.16 -39.10
C ARG A 592 18.72 16.13 -37.97
N LEU A 593 17.70 15.28 -37.81
CA LEU A 593 17.64 14.34 -36.70
C LEU A 593 18.28 12.99 -37.02
N LEU A 594 18.01 12.43 -38.21
CA LEU A 594 18.28 11.01 -38.50
C LEU A 594 19.46 10.75 -39.44
N ASP A 595 20.06 11.80 -40.00
CA ASP A 595 21.05 11.69 -41.08
C ASP A 595 22.42 12.29 -40.71
N ALA A 596 22.80 12.14 -39.45
CA ALA A 596 24.05 12.69 -38.95
C ALA A 596 25.27 11.80 -39.28
N GLU A 597 26.44 12.41 -39.45
CA GLU A 597 27.71 11.71 -39.65
C GLU A 597 28.30 11.17 -38.32
N SER A 598 27.82 11.68 -37.19
CA SER A 598 28.16 11.21 -35.85
C SER A 598 26.98 11.40 -34.91
N GLU A 599 26.79 10.45 -33.99
CA GLU A 599 25.70 10.53 -33.02
C GLU A 599 26.06 11.38 -31.79
N GLN A 600 25.09 12.20 -31.35
CA GLN A 600 25.15 13.02 -30.14
C GLN A 600 23.92 12.79 -29.24
N LEU A 601 23.91 11.66 -28.54
CA LEU A 601 22.82 11.24 -27.61
C LEU A 601 23.22 11.28 -26.13
N GLY A 602 24.42 11.77 -25.82
CA GLY A 602 24.95 11.79 -24.46
C GLY A 602 25.25 10.40 -23.88
N THR A 603 25.80 10.38 -22.66
CA THR A 603 26.20 9.14 -21.97
C THR A 603 25.72 9.08 -20.52
N ALA A 604 25.02 10.12 -20.04
CA ALA A 604 24.51 10.15 -18.69
C ALA A 604 23.56 8.97 -18.41
N THR A 605 23.43 8.63 -17.13
CA THR A 605 22.46 7.65 -16.66
C THR A 605 21.03 8.20 -16.69
N VAL A 606 20.88 9.53 -16.72
CA VAL A 606 19.60 10.21 -16.93
C VAL A 606 19.59 10.85 -18.31
N GLN A 607 18.64 10.47 -19.16
CA GLN A 607 18.43 11.06 -20.48
C GLN A 607 16.97 11.48 -20.63
N ALA A 608 16.75 12.73 -21.00
CA ALA A 608 15.42 13.28 -21.21
C ALA A 608 15.29 13.83 -22.64
N PHE A 609 14.27 13.39 -23.35
CA PHE A 609 13.95 13.74 -24.73
C PHE A 609 12.67 14.55 -24.74
N GLU A 610 12.77 15.80 -25.15
CA GLU A 610 11.61 16.65 -25.37
C GLU A 610 10.98 16.33 -26.73
N THR A 611 9.70 15.98 -26.70
CA THR A 611 8.99 15.41 -27.85
C THR A 611 7.94 16.33 -28.46
N GLU A 612 7.56 17.45 -27.83
CA GLU A 612 6.45 18.29 -28.30
C GLU A 612 6.60 18.75 -29.75
N GLY A 613 7.77 19.31 -30.09
CA GLY A 613 8.02 19.79 -31.46
C GLY A 613 8.26 18.68 -32.49
N LEU A 614 8.34 17.41 -32.07
CA LEU A 614 8.41 16.26 -32.97
C LEU A 614 7.01 15.79 -33.40
N ILE A 615 5.96 16.15 -32.67
CA ILE A 615 4.59 15.71 -32.96
C ILE A 615 4.10 16.29 -34.29
N GLY A 616 3.43 15.45 -35.07
CA GLY A 616 2.93 15.80 -36.39
C GLY A 616 4.01 15.81 -37.47
N ALA A 617 5.29 15.70 -37.11
CA ALA A 617 6.36 15.48 -38.08
C ALA A 617 6.30 14.06 -38.65
N GLY A 618 6.45 13.92 -39.97
CA GLY A 618 6.46 12.62 -40.65
C GLY A 618 7.50 11.65 -40.06
N ALA A 619 8.63 12.18 -39.57
CA ALA A 619 9.72 11.39 -39.01
C ALA A 619 9.56 10.96 -37.55
N ALA A 620 8.51 11.39 -36.83
CA ALA A 620 8.36 11.10 -35.40
C ALA A 620 8.48 9.60 -35.06
N PRO A 621 7.77 8.67 -35.75
CA PRO A 621 7.91 7.25 -35.45
C PRO A 621 9.31 6.71 -35.74
N ALA A 622 9.96 7.18 -36.81
CA ALA A 622 11.31 6.73 -37.17
C ALA A 622 12.34 7.13 -36.08
N VAL A 623 12.23 8.36 -35.56
CA VAL A 623 13.07 8.88 -34.46
C VAL A 623 12.80 8.10 -33.18
N LEU A 624 11.54 7.96 -32.78
CA LEU A 624 11.17 7.27 -31.55
C LEU A 624 11.61 5.80 -31.59
N THR A 625 11.32 5.06 -32.66
CA THR A 625 11.74 3.65 -32.82
C THR A 625 13.26 3.50 -32.74
N TYR A 626 14.04 4.45 -33.28
CA TYR A 626 15.49 4.42 -33.14
C TYR A 626 15.95 4.69 -31.69
N LEU A 627 15.43 5.72 -31.04
CA LEU A 627 15.77 6.03 -29.64
C LEU A 627 15.47 4.84 -28.72
N PHE A 628 14.35 4.18 -28.97
CA PHE A 628 13.94 2.98 -28.25
C PHE A 628 14.86 1.79 -28.50
N HIS A 629 15.30 1.54 -29.73
CA HIS A 629 16.35 0.56 -30.03
C HIS A 629 17.64 0.85 -29.26
N ARG A 630 18.02 2.13 -29.17
CA ARG A 630 19.20 2.57 -28.40
C ARG A 630 19.05 2.37 -26.90
N ILE A 631 17.87 2.62 -26.35
CA ILE A 631 17.56 2.35 -24.94
C ILE A 631 17.61 0.85 -24.67
N GLU A 632 17.03 0.02 -25.54
CA GLU A 632 17.04 -1.44 -25.39
C GLU A 632 18.44 -2.02 -25.28
N GLY A 633 19.41 -1.47 -26.02
CA GLY A 633 20.82 -1.85 -25.93
C GLY A 633 21.49 -1.50 -24.59
N ARG A 634 20.91 -0.59 -23.79
CA ARG A 634 21.39 -0.20 -22.45
C ARG A 634 20.73 -0.99 -21.32
N LEU A 635 19.76 -1.85 -21.61
CA LEU A 635 19.03 -2.62 -20.61
C LEU A 635 19.82 -3.88 -20.19
N ASP A 636 20.89 -3.66 -19.40
CA ASP A 636 21.85 -4.65 -18.93
C ASP A 636 21.49 -5.31 -17.58
N GLY A 637 20.26 -5.08 -17.09
CA GLY A 637 19.77 -5.58 -15.80
C GLY A 637 19.89 -4.60 -14.64
N ARG A 638 20.50 -3.42 -14.85
CA ARG A 638 20.44 -2.32 -13.88
C ARG A 638 19.01 -1.78 -13.72
N PRO A 639 18.61 -1.31 -12.53
CA PRO A 639 17.30 -0.69 -12.32
C PRO A 639 17.07 0.43 -13.34
N THR A 640 16.07 0.27 -14.20
CA THR A 640 15.79 1.23 -15.28
C THR A 640 14.39 1.79 -15.15
N LEU A 641 14.25 3.12 -15.19
CA LEU A 641 12.96 3.82 -15.24
C LEU A 641 12.78 4.47 -16.61
N LEU A 642 11.78 4.02 -17.36
CA LEU A 642 11.36 4.64 -18.61
C LEU A 642 10.08 5.45 -18.38
N ILE A 643 10.14 6.77 -18.50
CA ILE A 643 9.00 7.69 -18.38
C ILE A 643 8.54 8.07 -19.77
N ILE A 644 7.23 7.93 -20.03
CA ILE A 644 6.59 8.34 -21.27
C ILE A 644 5.42 9.25 -20.90
N ASP A 645 5.62 10.57 -21.01
CA ASP A 645 4.55 11.55 -20.89
C ASP A 645 3.78 11.67 -22.22
N GLU A 646 2.49 12.00 -22.13
CA GLU A 646 1.54 12.02 -23.26
C GLU A 646 1.61 10.76 -24.15
N GLY A 647 1.70 9.59 -23.51
CA GLY A 647 1.88 8.32 -24.21
C GLY A 647 0.76 7.95 -25.20
N TRP A 648 -0.36 8.67 -25.25
CA TRP A 648 -1.44 8.44 -26.23
C TRP A 648 -1.03 8.82 -27.65
N LEU A 649 -0.16 9.83 -27.83
CA LEU A 649 0.35 10.26 -29.14
C LEU A 649 1.05 9.12 -29.90
N ILE A 650 1.57 8.19 -29.11
CA ILE A 650 2.32 7.03 -29.52
C ILE A 650 1.37 5.84 -29.83
N LEU A 651 0.13 5.87 -29.33
CA LEU A 651 -0.87 4.81 -29.53
C LEU A 651 -1.60 4.88 -30.87
N ASP A 652 -1.59 6.04 -31.54
CA ASP A 652 -2.24 6.24 -32.84
C ASP A 652 -1.47 5.54 -33.99
N ASP A 653 -0.17 5.25 -33.80
CA ASP A 653 0.64 4.51 -34.77
C ASP A 653 0.55 2.98 -34.51
N PRO A 654 0.01 2.18 -35.45
CA PRO A 654 -0.16 0.73 -35.23
C PRO A 654 1.14 -0.05 -35.03
N ALA A 655 2.22 0.35 -35.70
CA ALA A 655 3.52 -0.31 -35.57
C ALA A 655 4.09 -0.05 -34.18
N PHE A 656 3.97 1.20 -33.72
CA PHE A 656 4.43 1.57 -32.40
C PHE A 656 3.59 0.90 -31.30
N ALA A 657 2.26 0.95 -31.39
CA ALA A 657 1.39 0.34 -30.39
C ALA A 657 1.71 -1.16 -30.19
N GLN A 658 2.09 -1.85 -31.26
CA GLN A 658 2.54 -3.24 -31.20
C GLN A 658 3.88 -3.39 -30.47
N GLN A 659 4.86 -2.52 -30.74
CA GLN A 659 6.15 -2.51 -30.04
C GLN A 659 5.96 -2.24 -28.53
N LEU A 660 5.13 -1.24 -28.19
CA LEU A 660 4.85 -0.90 -26.79
C LEU A 660 4.20 -2.06 -26.03
N ARG A 661 3.32 -2.81 -26.71
CA ARG A 661 2.68 -4.00 -26.16
C ARG A 661 3.69 -5.11 -25.88
N GLU A 662 4.70 -5.26 -26.73
CA GLU A 662 5.78 -6.21 -26.51
C GLU A 662 6.66 -5.79 -25.33
N TRP A 663 6.97 -4.49 -25.24
CA TRP A 663 7.76 -3.93 -24.16
C TRP A 663 7.16 -4.12 -22.78
N LEU A 664 5.87 -3.83 -22.64
CA LEU A 664 5.11 -4.09 -21.42
C LEU A 664 5.17 -5.55 -20.96
N LYS A 665 5.51 -6.50 -21.85
CA LYS A 665 5.68 -7.92 -21.52
C LYS A 665 7.13 -8.32 -21.25
N THR A 666 8.09 -7.68 -21.92
CA THR A 666 9.50 -8.12 -21.94
C THR A 666 10.39 -7.30 -21.02
N LEU A 667 10.13 -6.00 -20.83
CA LEU A 667 11.00 -5.08 -20.11
C LEU A 667 11.19 -5.42 -18.63
N ARG A 668 10.18 -6.03 -17.98
CA ARG A 668 10.34 -6.54 -16.60
C ARG A 668 11.51 -7.52 -16.47
N LYS A 669 11.78 -8.35 -17.49
CA LYS A 669 12.89 -9.32 -17.48
C LYS A 669 14.26 -8.65 -17.55
N LYS A 670 14.31 -7.42 -18.05
CA LYS A 670 15.52 -6.59 -18.14
C LYS A 670 15.64 -5.61 -16.97
N ASN A 671 14.86 -5.80 -15.90
CA ASN A 671 14.83 -4.93 -14.72
C ASN A 671 14.39 -3.48 -15.02
N ALA A 672 13.50 -3.32 -16.01
CA ALA A 672 13.01 -2.02 -16.46
C ALA A 672 11.52 -1.81 -16.11
N SER A 673 11.24 -0.69 -15.46
CA SER A 673 9.90 -0.17 -15.16
C SER A 673 9.51 0.88 -16.18
N VAL A 674 8.25 0.90 -16.58
CA VAL A 674 7.73 1.89 -17.54
C VAL A 674 6.59 2.66 -16.89
N VAL A 675 6.70 3.98 -16.85
CA VAL A 675 5.68 4.88 -16.33
C VAL A 675 5.04 5.59 -17.51
N PHE A 676 3.77 5.26 -17.75
CA PHE A 676 2.94 5.90 -18.77
C PHE A 676 2.12 7.00 -18.16
N ALA A 677 2.17 8.20 -18.73
CA ALA A 677 1.36 9.31 -18.29
C ALA A 677 0.45 9.81 -19.43
N THR A 678 -0.84 10.04 -19.14
CA THR A 678 -1.82 10.57 -20.10
C THR A 678 -2.78 11.55 -19.43
N GLN A 679 -3.43 12.42 -20.22
CA GLN A 679 -4.41 13.37 -19.72
C GLN A 679 -5.76 12.73 -19.42
N SER A 680 -6.20 11.79 -20.27
CA SER A 680 -7.51 11.16 -20.14
C SER A 680 -7.44 9.66 -20.36
N LEU A 681 -8.30 8.94 -19.63
CA LEU A 681 -8.55 7.53 -19.90
C LEU A 681 -9.23 7.31 -21.25
N SER A 682 -9.99 8.29 -21.75
CA SER A 682 -10.63 8.22 -23.06
C SER A 682 -9.63 8.01 -24.19
N ASP A 683 -8.44 8.60 -24.05
CA ASP A 683 -7.36 8.51 -25.05
C ASP A 683 -6.80 7.09 -25.13
N ILE A 684 -6.92 6.32 -24.05
CA ILE A 684 -6.49 4.92 -23.99
C ILE A 684 -7.64 3.98 -24.40
N ASP A 685 -8.86 4.23 -23.93
CA ASP A 685 -9.99 3.30 -24.03
C ASP A 685 -10.35 2.90 -25.48
N GLY A 686 -10.16 3.82 -26.44
CA GLY A 686 -10.37 3.55 -27.86
C GLY A 686 -9.24 2.77 -28.55
N SER A 687 -8.11 2.54 -27.87
CA SER A 687 -6.91 1.95 -28.46
C SER A 687 -6.83 0.43 -28.31
N ASN A 688 -6.28 -0.25 -29.32
CA ASN A 688 -6.04 -1.69 -29.31
C ASN A 688 -5.06 -2.15 -28.21
N ILE A 689 -4.29 -1.24 -27.61
CA ILE A 689 -3.37 -1.56 -26.51
C ILE A 689 -4.03 -1.48 -25.12
N ALA A 690 -5.22 -0.89 -24.99
CA ALA A 690 -5.85 -0.64 -23.68
C ALA A 690 -5.87 -1.89 -22.78
N PRO A 691 -6.24 -3.09 -23.27
CA PRO A 691 -6.21 -4.30 -22.45
C PRO A 691 -4.81 -4.64 -21.94
N ALA A 692 -3.77 -4.43 -22.76
CA ALA A 692 -2.39 -4.69 -22.39
C ALA A 692 -1.89 -3.70 -21.34
N ILE A 693 -2.25 -2.41 -21.42
CA ILE A 693 -1.92 -1.41 -20.40
C ILE A 693 -2.61 -1.78 -19.08
N VAL A 694 -3.91 -2.08 -19.12
CA VAL A 694 -4.69 -2.47 -17.92
C VAL A 694 -4.11 -3.71 -17.26
N GLU A 695 -3.73 -4.73 -18.03
CA GLU A 695 -3.16 -5.98 -17.50
C GLU A 695 -1.71 -5.82 -17.00
N SER A 696 -0.91 -5.03 -17.71
CA SER A 696 0.54 -4.95 -17.47
C SER A 696 0.95 -3.84 -16.51
N CYS A 697 0.07 -2.89 -16.19
CA CYS A 697 0.30 -1.83 -15.19
C CYS A 697 -0.44 -2.16 -13.88
N PRO A 698 0.16 -2.93 -12.95
CA PRO A 698 -0.45 -3.31 -11.69
C PRO A 698 -0.61 -2.14 -10.71
N THR A 699 0.19 -1.08 -10.88
CA THR A 699 0.13 0.16 -10.10
C THR A 699 -0.42 1.25 -11.00
N ARG A 700 -1.42 1.99 -10.52
CA ARG A 700 -2.07 3.08 -11.27
C ARG A 700 -2.26 4.28 -10.37
N ILE A 701 -1.92 5.47 -10.86
CA ILE A 701 -2.07 6.71 -10.12
C ILE A 701 -3.04 7.61 -10.88
N PHE A 702 -4.15 7.91 -10.23
CA PHE A 702 -5.19 8.77 -10.77
C PHE A 702 -5.12 10.11 -10.07
N LEU A 703 -5.09 11.18 -10.84
CA LEU A 703 -5.12 12.55 -10.33
C LEU A 703 -6.56 13.07 -10.34
N PRO A 704 -6.83 14.15 -9.59
CA PRO A 704 -8.18 14.69 -9.44
C PRO A 704 -8.83 15.04 -10.77
N ASN A 705 -10.11 14.67 -10.90
CA ASN A 705 -10.91 14.94 -12.08
C ASN A 705 -12.37 15.16 -11.66
N GLU A 706 -12.79 16.42 -11.56
CA GLU A 706 -14.15 16.82 -11.17
C GLU A 706 -15.23 16.22 -12.09
N ARG A 707 -14.85 15.94 -13.34
CA ARG A 707 -15.74 15.36 -14.35
C ARG A 707 -15.86 13.83 -14.24
N ALA A 708 -15.13 13.20 -13.31
CA ALA A 708 -15.13 11.74 -13.16
C ALA A 708 -16.51 11.15 -12.83
N ILE A 709 -17.42 11.96 -12.25
CA ILE A 709 -18.81 11.59 -11.94
C ILE A 709 -19.79 11.75 -13.12
N GLU A 710 -19.38 12.40 -14.22
CA GLU A 710 -20.22 12.52 -15.41
C GLU A 710 -20.46 11.12 -16.02
N PRO A 711 -21.71 10.72 -16.36
CA PRO A 711 -22.03 9.34 -16.72
C PRO A 711 -21.15 8.71 -17.81
N GLN A 712 -20.76 9.50 -18.82
CA GLN A 712 -19.87 9.05 -19.89
C GLN A 712 -18.46 8.76 -19.39
N ILE A 713 -17.91 9.60 -18.51
CA ILE A 713 -16.56 9.48 -17.95
C ILE A 713 -16.53 8.39 -16.87
N THR A 714 -17.53 8.32 -15.99
CA THR A 714 -17.72 7.25 -15.00
C THR A 714 -17.63 5.87 -15.64
N ALA A 715 -18.23 5.69 -16.82
CA ALA A 715 -18.18 4.42 -17.55
C ALA A 715 -16.75 4.02 -17.94
N ILE A 716 -15.90 4.99 -18.26
CA ILE A 716 -14.48 4.77 -18.59
C ILE A 716 -13.71 4.36 -17.34
N TYR A 717 -13.83 5.11 -16.24
CA TYR A 717 -13.16 4.76 -14.98
C TYR A 717 -13.56 3.35 -14.49
N ARG A 718 -14.83 2.96 -14.64
CA ARG A 718 -15.29 1.59 -14.34
C ARG A 718 -14.64 0.54 -15.23
N ARG A 719 -14.43 0.80 -16.53
CA ARG A 719 -13.69 -0.11 -17.43
C ARG A 719 -12.23 -0.28 -17.01
N PHE A 720 -11.63 0.75 -16.41
CA PHE A 720 -10.30 0.67 -15.81
C PHE A 720 -10.27 0.06 -14.40
N GLY A 721 -11.42 -0.41 -13.90
CA GLY A 721 -11.52 -1.17 -12.65
C GLY A 721 -11.69 -0.32 -11.40
N LEU A 722 -12.09 0.95 -11.52
CA LEU A 722 -12.48 1.76 -10.36
C LEU A 722 -13.93 1.48 -9.97
N ASN A 723 -14.18 1.43 -8.65
CA ASN A 723 -15.53 1.40 -8.11
C ASN A 723 -16.08 2.83 -7.91
N ASP A 724 -17.37 2.93 -7.59
CA ASP A 724 -18.05 4.23 -7.45
C ASP A 724 -17.45 5.10 -6.34
N ARG A 725 -17.00 4.49 -5.24
CA ARG A 725 -16.37 5.21 -4.13
C ARG A 725 -15.04 5.83 -4.56
N GLN A 726 -14.23 5.10 -5.32
CA GLN A 726 -12.94 5.58 -5.83
C GLN A 726 -13.14 6.73 -6.82
N ILE A 727 -14.17 6.66 -7.65
CA ILE A 727 -14.54 7.73 -8.59
C ILE A 727 -14.99 8.99 -7.83
N GLU A 728 -15.77 8.83 -6.77
CA GLU A 728 -16.16 9.96 -5.90
C GLU A 728 -14.95 10.63 -5.23
N ILE A 729 -13.96 9.86 -4.77
CA ILE A 729 -12.72 10.39 -4.21
C ILE A 729 -12.03 11.27 -5.25
N LEU A 730 -11.85 10.76 -6.47
CA LEU A 730 -11.20 11.50 -7.56
C LEU A 730 -11.92 12.78 -7.95
N ALA A 731 -13.24 12.79 -7.90
CA ALA A 731 -14.04 13.97 -8.21
C ALA A 731 -13.98 15.05 -7.12
N ARG A 732 -13.64 14.69 -5.87
CA ARG A 732 -13.56 15.61 -4.72
C ARG A 732 -12.14 15.97 -4.30
N ALA A 733 -11.14 15.25 -4.81
CA ALA A 733 -9.74 15.46 -4.52
C ALA A 733 -9.25 16.81 -5.08
N THR A 734 -8.18 17.35 -4.51
CA THR A 734 -7.63 18.68 -4.81
C THR A 734 -6.50 18.60 -5.85
N PRO A 735 -6.65 19.20 -7.05
CA PRO A 735 -5.60 19.22 -8.06
C PRO A 735 -4.27 19.81 -7.53
N LYS A 736 -3.13 19.33 -8.05
CA LYS A 736 -1.76 19.71 -7.65
C LYS A 736 -1.39 19.38 -6.19
N ARG A 737 -2.25 18.67 -5.48
CA ARG A 737 -2.02 18.26 -4.10
C ARG A 737 -2.25 16.77 -3.93
N ASP A 738 -3.42 16.30 -4.34
CA ASP A 738 -3.87 14.95 -4.07
C ASP A 738 -3.57 14.01 -5.25
N TYR A 739 -3.20 12.77 -4.93
CA TYR A 739 -2.90 11.70 -5.87
C TYR A 739 -3.54 10.41 -5.35
N TYR A 740 -4.20 9.64 -6.21
CA TYR A 740 -4.87 8.41 -5.80
C TYR A 740 -4.16 7.19 -6.38
N CYS A 741 -3.48 6.43 -5.52
CA CYS A 741 -2.84 5.17 -5.91
C CYS A 741 -3.86 4.02 -5.84
N GLN A 742 -3.96 3.25 -6.93
CA GLN A 742 -4.66 1.98 -7.03
C GLN A 742 -3.64 0.88 -7.33
N SER A 743 -3.63 -0.18 -6.53
CA SER A 743 -2.78 -1.35 -6.73
C SER A 743 -3.48 -2.61 -6.22
N ARG A 744 -3.04 -3.80 -6.66
CA ARG A 744 -3.47 -5.08 -6.06
C ARG A 744 -3.20 -5.14 -4.56
N ARG A 745 -2.17 -4.43 -4.08
CA ARG A 745 -1.82 -4.35 -2.66
C ARG A 745 -2.73 -3.40 -1.87
N GLY A 746 -3.50 -2.54 -2.52
CA GLY A 746 -4.36 -1.60 -1.81
C GLY A 746 -4.54 -0.31 -2.58
N ASN A 747 -5.34 0.57 -2.00
CA ASN A 747 -5.62 1.87 -2.57
C ASN A 747 -5.42 2.96 -1.52
N ARG A 748 -5.03 4.17 -1.94
CA ARG A 748 -4.83 5.29 -1.02
C ARG A 748 -4.81 6.62 -1.78
N LEU A 749 -5.53 7.60 -1.23
CA LEU A 749 -5.31 9.02 -1.52
C LEU A 749 -4.11 9.52 -0.71
N PHE A 750 -3.16 10.16 -1.37
CA PHE A 750 -1.96 10.69 -0.75
C PHE A 750 -1.56 12.03 -1.36
N GLU A 751 -0.77 12.79 -0.63
CA GLU A 751 -0.15 14.04 -1.05
C GLU A 751 1.38 13.90 -1.05
N LEU A 752 2.07 14.61 -1.93
CA LEU A 752 3.54 14.53 -2.01
C LEU A 752 4.27 15.31 -0.91
N GLY A 753 3.63 16.35 -0.37
CA GLY A 753 4.18 17.19 0.69
C GLY A 753 5.52 17.84 0.32
N LEU A 754 5.63 18.39 -0.89
CA LEU A 754 6.89 18.94 -1.41
C LEU A 754 7.28 20.25 -0.72
N GLY A 755 8.55 20.35 -0.33
CA GLY A 755 9.13 21.58 0.15
C GLY A 755 9.73 22.44 -0.98
N PRO A 756 10.34 23.58 -0.63
CA PRO A 756 10.89 24.53 -1.61
C PRO A 756 11.97 23.92 -2.52
N ILE A 757 12.84 23.04 -2.01
CA ILE A 757 13.90 22.39 -2.81
C ILE A 757 13.27 21.47 -3.86
N ALA A 758 12.37 20.57 -3.44
CA ALA A 758 11.71 19.66 -4.37
C ALA A 758 10.88 20.41 -5.42
N LEU A 759 10.20 21.50 -5.04
CA LEU A 759 9.48 22.36 -5.98
C LEU A 759 10.40 23.06 -6.98
N ALA A 760 11.56 23.55 -6.54
CA ALA A 760 12.53 24.22 -7.41
C ALA A 760 13.01 23.31 -8.56
N PHE A 761 13.09 21.99 -8.33
CA PHE A 761 13.48 21.02 -9.36
C PHE A 761 12.29 20.41 -10.11
N CYS A 762 11.18 20.11 -9.43
CA CYS A 762 10.08 19.33 -10.00
C CYS A 762 8.94 20.17 -10.59
N ALA A 763 8.84 21.46 -10.23
CA ALA A 763 7.73 22.33 -10.63
C ALA A 763 8.15 23.52 -11.51
N ALA A 764 9.36 23.50 -12.07
CA ALA A 764 9.90 24.55 -12.94
C ALA A 764 9.77 24.17 -14.42
N SER A 765 8.66 24.58 -15.05
CA SER A 765 8.30 24.23 -16.43
C SER A 765 7.61 25.36 -17.21
N SER A 766 7.59 26.59 -16.69
CA SER A 766 7.05 27.74 -17.42
C SER A 766 8.05 28.24 -18.45
N LYS A 767 7.58 29.07 -19.40
CA LYS A 767 8.48 29.74 -20.38
C LYS A 767 9.56 30.58 -19.69
N ALA A 768 9.24 31.22 -18.57
CA ALA A 768 10.20 31.97 -17.77
C ALA A 768 11.23 31.04 -17.14
N ASP A 769 10.81 29.85 -16.68
CA ASP A 769 11.71 28.84 -16.13
C ASP A 769 12.67 28.32 -17.20
N HIS A 770 12.20 28.04 -18.42
CA HIS A 770 13.07 27.62 -19.52
C HIS A 770 14.13 28.68 -19.87
N ALA A 771 13.74 29.95 -19.94
CA ALA A 771 14.69 31.04 -20.16
C ALA A 771 15.71 31.16 -19.02
N ALA A 772 15.29 30.94 -17.77
CA ALA A 772 16.19 30.90 -16.62
C ALA A 772 17.17 29.72 -16.69
N ILE A 773 16.70 28.52 -17.04
CA ILE A 773 17.54 27.32 -17.23
C ILE A 773 18.62 27.60 -18.27
N GLU A 774 18.25 28.22 -19.39
CA GLU A 774 19.19 28.56 -20.48
C GLU A 774 20.23 29.57 -20.04
N ARG A 775 19.81 30.65 -19.38
CA ARG A 775 20.72 31.65 -18.81
C ARG A 775 21.69 31.01 -17.83
N VAL A 776 21.20 30.26 -16.85
CA VAL A 776 22.02 29.62 -15.81
C VAL A 776 23.01 28.63 -16.42
N THR A 777 22.55 27.81 -17.37
CA THR A 777 23.41 26.83 -18.05
C THR A 777 24.48 27.52 -18.90
N ALA A 778 24.15 28.61 -19.60
CA ALA A 778 25.09 29.33 -20.45
C ALA A 778 26.13 30.13 -19.64
N GLU A 779 25.74 30.70 -18.51
CA GLU A 779 26.61 31.54 -17.68
C GLU A 779 27.57 30.73 -16.80
N TYR A 780 27.08 29.61 -16.22
CA TYR A 780 27.84 28.85 -15.22
C TYR A 780 28.26 27.45 -15.70
N GLY A 781 27.67 26.94 -16.78
CA GLY A 781 27.90 25.58 -17.25
C GLY A 781 27.03 24.53 -16.55
N ARG A 782 27.07 23.29 -17.07
CA ARG A 782 26.24 22.17 -16.59
C ARG A 782 26.71 21.61 -15.25
N ASP A 783 28.02 21.53 -15.02
CA ASP A 783 28.58 20.89 -13.82
C ASP A 783 28.20 21.61 -12.52
N THR A 784 27.96 22.92 -12.58
CA THR A 784 27.55 23.73 -11.44
C THR A 784 26.06 24.07 -11.45
N PHE A 785 25.25 23.43 -12.30
CA PHE A 785 23.84 23.79 -12.49
C PHE A 785 23.03 23.72 -11.19
N THR A 786 23.19 22.67 -10.39
CA THR A 786 22.42 22.49 -9.15
C THR A 786 22.59 23.63 -8.13
N PRO A 787 23.82 23.98 -7.68
CA PRO A 787 24.00 25.10 -6.75
C PRO A 787 23.57 26.45 -7.33
N THR A 788 23.84 26.71 -8.62
CA THR A 788 23.49 28.00 -9.23
C THR A 788 21.99 28.13 -9.51
N TRP A 789 21.32 27.03 -9.83
CA TRP A 789 19.85 26.99 -9.96
C TRP A 789 19.17 27.26 -8.62
N LEU A 790 19.63 26.62 -7.54
CA LEU A 790 19.11 26.89 -6.20
C LEU A 790 19.31 28.37 -5.82
N ALA A 791 20.48 28.94 -6.13
CA ALA A 791 20.74 30.37 -5.93
C ALA A 791 19.76 31.25 -6.73
N ASP A 792 19.52 30.93 -8.01
CA ASP A 792 18.57 31.63 -8.89
C ASP A 792 17.12 31.57 -8.38
N ARG A 793 16.79 30.49 -7.65
CA ARG A 793 15.49 30.28 -6.99
C ARG A 793 15.41 30.83 -5.57
N GLU A 794 16.36 31.68 -5.17
CA GLU A 794 16.43 32.28 -3.84
C GLU A 794 16.62 31.25 -2.71
N LEU A 795 17.21 30.09 -3.03
CA LEU A 795 17.52 28.99 -2.11
C LEU A 795 19.03 28.82 -1.91
N LEU A 796 19.76 29.94 -1.75
CA LEU A 796 21.21 29.93 -1.47
C LEU A 796 21.57 29.04 -0.27
N TRP A 797 20.76 29.06 0.78
CA TRP A 797 20.95 28.22 1.96
C TRP A 797 20.97 26.72 1.62
N ALA A 798 20.19 26.27 0.63
CA ALA A 798 20.16 24.86 0.22
C ALA A 798 21.38 24.52 -0.64
N ALA A 799 21.86 25.47 -1.44
CA ALA A 799 23.11 25.33 -2.19
C ALA A 799 24.32 25.21 -1.23
N ASP A 800 24.33 25.99 -0.15
CA ASP A 800 25.39 25.97 0.87
C ASP A 800 25.47 24.65 1.65
N LEU A 801 24.40 23.82 1.65
CA LEU A 801 24.40 22.48 2.27
C LEU A 801 25.10 21.41 1.42
N ILE A 802 25.28 21.63 0.11
CA ILE A 802 25.80 20.62 -0.83
C ILE A 802 27.16 20.05 -0.39
N PRO A 803 28.15 20.85 0.04
CA PRO A 803 29.46 20.32 0.47
C PRO A 803 29.40 19.39 1.68
N ASP A 804 28.36 19.50 2.51
CA ASP A 804 28.19 18.78 3.78
C ASP A 804 27.21 17.61 3.68
N LEU A 805 26.75 17.25 2.47
CA LEU A 805 25.83 16.13 2.25
C LEU A 805 26.44 14.79 2.65
N THR A 806 25.80 14.10 3.60
CA THR A 806 26.24 12.78 4.08
C THR A 806 25.62 11.60 3.33
N ASN A 807 24.64 11.85 2.46
CA ASN A 807 23.87 10.85 1.73
C ASN A 807 24.22 10.77 0.23
N LEU A 808 25.46 11.12 -0.13
CA LEU A 808 25.98 10.93 -1.49
C LEU A 808 26.69 9.57 -1.61
N GLU A 809 26.60 8.96 -2.80
CA GLU A 809 27.42 7.80 -3.13
C GLU A 809 28.90 8.22 -3.11
N ILE A 810 29.72 7.53 -2.31
CA ILE A 810 31.16 7.76 -2.29
C ILE A 810 31.71 7.29 -3.63
N SER A 811 32.35 8.21 -4.37
CA SER A 811 33.08 7.88 -5.59
C SER A 811 34.19 6.88 -5.21
N SER A 812 34.02 5.63 -5.63
CA SER A 812 35.03 4.58 -5.43
C SER A 812 36.22 4.74 -6.35
#